data_AF-A0A542ZQX8-F1
#
_entry.id   AF-A0A542ZQX8-F1
#
_cell.length_a   1.000
_cell.length_b   1.000
_cell.length_c   1.000
_cell.angle_alpha   90.00
_cell.angle_beta   90.00
_cell.angle_gamma   90.00
#
_symmetry.space_group_name_H-M   'P 1'
#
loop_
_entity.id
_entity.type
_entity.pdbx_description
1 polymer ?
#
loop_
_entity_poly.entity_id
_entity_poly.type
_entity_poly.pdbx_seq_one_letter_code
_entity_poly.pdbx_strand_id
1 'polypeptide(L)'
;MNVSRRSLLGGSAAAAAGTLLPIRTFSREAAAAPASEGTFGYGVASGDPTATSVIIWTRATPAPVDGVVAAPGSGLGDPVRVRWTVCSDEEMTCPVASGEVMTDVATDHTVKIDVTGLDPYTRYWYQFSTDSDSSIVGRTQTAPDEPGETHALRFAQVSCANYTGGYFTVYRALAERDDIDFVLHLGDYVYEYGNADDRYGPDALAGDRDHEPDREMRELEDYRLRYAQYRADADLRQCHQRHPFITIFDDHEITNNAWADGAENHQDGEGDYAARMATALQVYQEWMPIRMPETGDQAAPHQGLQFFRRFTFGDLADLSVVETRQNRSEQVSSFVLVGTPEVNDQLNDPDRHIMEPEQMQWLKDGITTQRSWHLVGNQVMVSPLGWPGQYLGLAQGSVAINGDAWDGYRHDQTQLLSHMASQPLENGDTVILTGDIHSTWVENLVGDPGTQMDGTVEKAGAVEADPTALVDQPEGTEVQPKNSSELGLEVQEGQIMTTAADASIPPGVSVPLASQTPEPTRLDGGAPAGVEFVCPSVTSDGFYEIVRGILQGPLLSIGAVELAGGILKMLNPSLEHFDGIGHGFALIDVTPERVQADYHYLPRPRIDYPDPRLDDSATTAHASSWQTLAGTREVIAADSPVGERSDEPRIAECVVPSQTPTPSETATPSHTPTPSHTPTPSHTPTQSPEPSVTMNPTPTGDAAPITAAPTASSTPAPTTPSGTPVPTTPSGTPAPTTPSGTPAPTTPSSTPAPTTPSSTPAPTTPSSTPAPTTPSSTPAPTTPSGTPVPTLDPTGAPIASATPTPGPTTAAGGGRLPSTGGPSGTLAFGALAATTLGAGLIARRNRLAGRRQEHADVQERTDESE
;
A
#
# COMPACT_ATOMS: atom_id res chain seq x y z
N MET A 1 -62.53 27.92 -43.69
CA MET A 1 -63.56 27.51 -42.69
C MET A 1 -63.23 26.14 -42.15
N ASN A 2 -63.65 25.82 -40.93
CA ASN A 2 -63.24 24.64 -40.15
C ASN A 2 -63.71 23.30 -40.73
N VAL A 3 -62.87 22.26 -40.62
CA VAL A 3 -63.22 20.90 -40.12
C VAL A 3 -61.93 20.29 -39.52
N SER A 4 -61.90 19.53 -38.41
CA SER A 4 -62.61 19.67 -37.12
C SER A 4 -61.87 18.87 -36.02
N ARG A 5 -62.22 19.07 -34.75
CA ARG A 5 -61.68 18.34 -33.59
C ARG A 5 -62.38 16.97 -33.41
N ARG A 6 -61.74 15.84 -33.76
CA ARG A 6 -61.95 14.52 -33.11
C ARG A 6 -60.94 13.45 -33.58
N SER A 7 -60.01 13.13 -32.69
CA SER A 7 -59.15 11.93 -32.55
C SER A 7 -57.82 12.39 -31.93
N LEU A 8 -57.38 11.93 -30.76
CA LEU A 8 -57.97 11.08 -29.73
C LEU A 8 -57.36 11.53 -28.38
N LEU A 9 -58.11 11.53 -27.29
CA LEU A 9 -57.61 11.84 -25.95
C LEU A 9 -57.76 10.60 -25.06
N GLY A 10 -56.70 10.26 -24.33
CA GLY A 10 -56.58 9.06 -23.50
C GLY A 10 -55.26 8.34 -23.77
N GLY A 11 -54.23 8.39 -22.93
CA GLY A 11 -54.05 9.17 -21.69
C GLY A 11 -53.36 8.34 -20.61
N SER A 12 -52.17 8.77 -20.19
CA SER A 12 -51.31 8.19 -19.12
C SER A 12 -50.80 6.74 -19.34
N ALA A 13 -49.58 6.37 -18.95
CA ALA A 13 -48.44 7.15 -18.44
C ALA A 13 -47.11 6.39 -18.66
N ALA A 14 -46.05 7.14 -18.99
CA ALA A 14 -44.65 6.78 -18.76
C ALA A 14 -43.84 8.08 -18.88
N ALA A 15 -43.48 8.68 -17.74
CA ALA A 15 -42.60 9.84 -17.73
C ALA A 15 -41.16 9.36 -17.93
N ALA A 16 -40.51 9.79 -19.01
CA ALA A 16 -39.08 9.59 -19.16
C ALA A 16 -38.36 10.45 -18.11
N ALA A 17 -37.77 9.80 -17.11
CA ALA A 17 -36.85 10.47 -16.19
C ALA A 17 -35.61 10.88 -16.99
N GLY A 18 -35.36 12.19 -17.10
CA GLY A 18 -34.10 12.70 -17.62
C GLY A 18 -33.01 12.54 -16.58
N THR A 19 -32.30 11.41 -16.59
CA THR A 19 -31.06 11.24 -15.84
C THR A 19 -29.96 12.07 -16.51
N LEU A 20 -29.82 13.32 -16.04
CA LEU A 20 -28.57 14.07 -16.21
C LEU A 20 -27.52 13.40 -15.31
N LEU A 21 -26.69 12.54 -15.90
CA LEU A 21 -25.43 12.15 -15.26
C LEU A 21 -24.55 13.39 -15.15
N PRO A 22 -24.11 13.80 -13.96
CA PRO A 22 -23.14 14.86 -13.84
C PRO A 22 -21.77 14.33 -14.29
N ILE A 23 -21.30 14.81 -15.44
CA ILE A 23 -19.88 14.69 -15.81
C ILE A 23 -19.12 15.52 -14.77
N ARG A 24 -18.43 14.84 -13.85
CA ARG A 24 -17.63 15.48 -12.80
C ARG A 24 -16.26 15.78 -13.37
N THR A 25 -16.08 16.97 -13.92
CA THR A 25 -14.73 17.51 -14.17
C THR A 25 -14.12 17.87 -12.82
N PHE A 26 -13.02 17.20 -12.42
CA PHE A 26 -12.36 17.48 -11.14
C PHE A 26 -11.42 18.69 -11.25
N SER A 27 -11.24 19.39 -10.14
CA SER A 27 -10.30 20.50 -9.93
C SER A 27 -9.87 20.54 -8.45
N ARG A 28 -9.03 21.49 -8.04
CA ARG A 28 -8.74 21.79 -6.61
C ARG A 28 -10.02 21.89 -5.77
N GLU A 29 -11.14 22.36 -6.35
CA GLU A 29 -12.46 22.47 -5.71
C GLU A 29 -13.15 21.11 -5.50
N ALA A 30 -12.75 20.08 -6.26
CA ALA A 30 -13.31 18.73 -6.21
C ALA A 30 -12.53 17.80 -5.25
N ALA A 31 -11.21 17.91 -5.16
CA ALA A 31 -10.45 17.34 -4.05
C ALA A 31 -10.83 18.00 -2.70
N ALA A 32 -11.17 19.29 -2.73
CA ALA A 32 -11.77 20.04 -1.61
C ALA A 32 -13.30 19.88 -1.48
N ALA A 33 -14.00 19.20 -2.40
CA ALA A 33 -15.46 19.13 -2.38
C ALA A 33 -16.03 18.48 -1.11
N PRO A 34 -15.45 17.38 -0.57
CA PRO A 34 -15.93 16.82 0.69
C PRO A 34 -15.85 17.81 1.86
N ALA A 35 -14.85 18.72 1.89
CA ALA A 35 -14.78 19.79 2.87
C ALA A 35 -15.96 20.78 2.81
N SER A 36 -16.69 20.81 1.68
CA SER A 36 -17.88 21.64 1.46
C SER A 36 -19.21 20.88 1.71
N GLU A 37 -19.17 19.56 1.87
CA GLU A 37 -20.36 18.72 2.09
C GLU A 37 -20.75 18.61 3.58
N GLY A 38 -19.81 18.85 4.50
CA GLY A 38 -20.03 18.86 5.96
C GLY A 38 -18.71 18.94 6.71
N THR A 39 -18.75 18.94 8.05
CA THR A 39 -17.52 18.91 8.86
C THR A 39 -16.71 17.65 8.57
N PHE A 40 -17.38 16.50 8.44
CA PHE A 40 -16.72 15.19 8.33
C PHE A 40 -16.75 14.59 6.91
N GLY A 41 -16.70 15.41 5.86
CA GLY A 41 -16.89 14.95 4.47
C GLY A 41 -15.86 13.94 3.96
N TYR A 42 -14.63 13.93 4.49
CA TYR A 42 -13.63 12.88 4.19
C TYR A 42 -13.91 11.54 4.91
N GLY A 43 -15.06 11.44 5.58
CA GLY A 43 -15.53 10.24 6.26
C GLY A 43 -14.73 9.95 7.53
N VAL A 44 -14.61 8.66 7.82
CA VAL A 44 -13.93 8.13 9.00
C VAL A 44 -13.01 6.98 8.60
N ALA A 45 -12.03 6.67 9.43
CA ALA A 45 -11.19 5.48 9.31
C ALA A 45 -10.88 4.90 10.68
N SER A 46 -10.49 3.62 10.71
CA SER A 46 -9.88 3.01 11.89
C SER A 46 -8.65 2.20 11.49
N GLY A 47 -7.78 1.87 12.44
CA GLY A 47 -6.53 1.19 12.12
C GLY A 47 -5.67 0.80 13.31
N ASP A 48 -4.56 0.13 13.00
CA ASP A 48 -3.63 -0.49 13.95
C ASP A 48 -4.32 -1.16 15.17
N PRO A 49 -5.25 -2.11 14.94
CA PRO A 49 -5.96 -2.79 16.01
C PRO A 49 -5.01 -3.66 16.84
N THR A 50 -5.23 -3.67 18.15
CA THR A 50 -4.56 -4.57 19.12
C THR A 50 -5.60 -5.41 19.84
N ALA A 51 -5.17 -6.29 20.76
CA ALA A 51 -6.05 -6.99 21.69
C ALA A 51 -7.07 -6.09 22.41
N THR A 52 -6.74 -4.84 22.73
CA THR A 52 -7.59 -4.00 23.61
C THR A 52 -7.67 -2.53 23.19
N SER A 53 -7.20 -2.21 21.97
CA SER A 53 -7.24 -0.86 21.44
C SER A 53 -7.35 -0.79 19.93
N VAL A 54 -7.80 0.34 19.42
CA VAL A 54 -7.82 0.65 17.99
C VAL A 54 -7.69 2.15 17.78
N ILE A 55 -7.03 2.56 16.69
CA ILE A 55 -7.03 3.95 16.26
C ILE A 55 -8.36 4.25 15.58
N ILE A 56 -9.00 5.37 15.91
CA ILE A 56 -10.07 5.98 15.11
C ILE A 56 -9.62 7.33 14.57
N TRP A 57 -10.03 7.66 13.34
CA TRP A 57 -9.57 8.82 12.58
C TRP A 57 -10.70 9.52 11.81
N THR A 58 -10.60 10.85 11.67
CA THR A 58 -11.36 11.67 10.71
C THR A 58 -10.64 12.99 10.40
N ARG A 59 -11.09 13.75 9.40
CA ARG A 59 -10.73 15.18 9.22
C ARG A 59 -11.98 16.04 9.47
N ALA A 60 -11.89 16.95 10.43
CA ALA A 60 -13.00 17.77 10.88
C ALA A 60 -12.91 19.21 10.32
N THR A 61 -13.48 19.44 9.14
CA THR A 61 -13.49 20.75 8.49
C THR A 61 -14.24 21.80 9.34
N PRO A 62 -13.59 22.91 9.75
CA PRO A 62 -14.25 23.99 10.48
C PRO A 62 -15.31 24.71 9.63
N ALA A 63 -16.22 25.41 10.31
CA ALA A 63 -17.20 26.26 9.66
C ALA A 63 -16.53 27.35 8.79
N PRO A 64 -17.04 27.64 7.58
CA PRO A 64 -16.44 28.65 6.70
C PRO A 64 -16.40 30.05 7.32
N VAL A 65 -15.24 30.70 7.27
CA VAL A 65 -15.06 32.09 7.72
C VAL A 65 -15.17 33.01 6.50
N ASP A 66 -16.06 34.00 6.56
CA ASP A 66 -16.40 34.90 5.44
C ASP A 66 -16.71 34.18 4.10
N GLY A 67 -17.20 32.93 4.18
CA GLY A 67 -17.53 32.09 3.03
C GLY A 67 -16.35 31.27 2.47
N VAL A 68 -15.16 31.34 3.09
CA VAL A 68 -13.99 30.56 2.69
C VAL A 68 -13.96 29.22 3.44
N VAL A 69 -13.91 28.12 2.71
CA VAL A 69 -13.81 26.75 3.26
C VAL A 69 -12.35 26.43 3.60
N ALA A 70 -12.13 25.79 4.76
CA ALA A 70 -10.82 25.28 5.17
C ALA A 70 -10.48 23.96 4.46
N ALA A 71 -10.25 24.05 3.15
CA ALA A 71 -9.83 22.94 2.32
C ALA A 71 -8.53 22.30 2.84
N PRO A 72 -8.29 21.00 2.57
CA PRO A 72 -7.03 20.33 2.85
C PRO A 72 -5.81 21.12 2.38
N GLY A 73 -4.80 21.22 3.25
CA GLY A 73 -3.55 21.94 2.95
C GLY A 73 -3.67 23.47 2.97
N SER A 74 -4.86 24.06 3.05
CA SER A 74 -5.06 25.53 2.95
C SER A 74 -4.42 26.34 4.09
N GLY A 75 -4.14 25.73 5.24
CA GLY A 75 -3.68 26.45 6.44
C GLY A 75 -4.72 27.40 7.04
N LEU A 76 -6.00 27.23 6.71
CA LEU A 76 -7.11 28.09 7.15
C LEU A 76 -8.06 27.39 8.14
N GLY A 77 -8.85 28.19 8.84
CA GLY A 77 -9.94 27.74 9.71
C GLY A 77 -9.62 27.81 11.20
N ASP A 78 -10.64 28.11 12.01
CA ASP A 78 -10.54 28.15 13.47
C ASP A 78 -10.37 26.73 14.06
N PRO A 79 -9.73 26.57 15.23
CA PRO A 79 -9.62 25.27 15.92
C PRO A 79 -10.98 24.64 16.22
N VAL A 80 -11.13 23.35 15.88
CA VAL A 80 -12.38 22.59 16.02
C VAL A 80 -12.33 21.72 17.26
N ARG A 81 -13.38 21.79 18.10
CA ARG A 81 -13.64 20.78 19.14
C ARG A 81 -14.40 19.61 18.53
N VAL A 82 -13.82 18.43 18.63
CA VAL A 82 -14.42 17.18 18.14
C VAL A 82 -14.68 16.26 19.32
N ARG A 83 -15.95 15.88 19.51
CA ARG A 83 -16.35 14.73 20.32
C ARG A 83 -16.15 13.45 19.53
N TRP A 84 -15.77 12.39 20.21
CA TRP A 84 -15.76 11.04 19.66
C TRP A 84 -16.45 10.08 20.62
N THR A 85 -17.10 9.06 20.08
CA THR A 85 -17.78 8.00 20.83
C THR A 85 -17.57 6.68 20.11
N VAL A 86 -17.31 5.63 20.89
CA VAL A 86 -17.31 4.22 20.46
C VAL A 86 -18.43 3.51 21.20
N CYS A 87 -19.25 2.75 20.48
CA CYS A 87 -20.42 2.02 20.97
C CYS A 87 -20.34 0.53 20.64
N SER A 88 -21.08 -0.28 21.41
CA SER A 88 -21.26 -1.72 21.15
C SER A 88 -22.35 -2.02 20.11
N ASP A 89 -22.99 -1.01 19.54
CA ASP A 89 -24.12 -1.09 18.61
C ASP A 89 -24.03 -0.05 17.48
N GLU A 90 -24.57 -0.37 16.31
CA GLU A 90 -24.54 0.49 15.12
C GLU A 90 -25.42 1.74 15.27
N GLU A 91 -26.50 1.63 16.04
CA GLU A 91 -27.42 2.73 16.37
C GLU A 91 -26.81 3.75 17.35
N MET A 92 -25.56 3.55 17.80
CA MET A 92 -24.81 4.41 18.70
C MET A 92 -25.51 4.68 20.05
N THR A 93 -26.27 3.71 20.57
CA THR A 93 -27.05 3.83 21.82
C THR A 93 -26.33 3.33 23.07
N CYS A 94 -25.27 2.54 22.91
CA CYS A 94 -24.56 1.84 23.98
C CYS A 94 -23.05 2.23 24.01
N PRO A 95 -22.71 3.44 24.46
CA PRO A 95 -21.33 3.92 24.47
C PRO A 95 -20.44 3.15 25.46
N VAL A 96 -19.32 2.63 24.95
CA VAL A 96 -18.27 1.95 25.73
C VAL A 96 -17.08 2.87 26.01
N ALA A 97 -16.78 3.81 25.11
CA ALA A 97 -15.75 4.83 25.29
C ALA A 97 -16.17 6.14 24.62
N SER A 98 -15.74 7.29 25.16
CA SER A 98 -15.96 8.60 24.55
C SER A 98 -14.98 9.64 25.07
N GLY A 99 -14.85 10.74 24.34
CA GLY A 99 -14.00 11.86 24.75
C GLY A 99 -14.15 13.08 23.85
N GLU A 100 -13.31 14.09 24.12
CA GLU A 100 -13.20 15.32 23.34
C GLU A 100 -11.73 15.62 23.03
N VAL A 101 -11.49 16.15 21.83
CA VAL A 101 -10.16 16.60 21.37
C VAL A 101 -10.31 17.95 20.65
N MET A 102 -9.24 18.73 20.62
CA MET A 102 -9.11 19.91 19.76
C MET A 102 -8.22 19.56 18.58
N THR A 103 -8.61 19.98 17.38
CA THR A 103 -7.75 19.94 16.18
C THR A 103 -7.68 21.32 15.53
N ASP A 104 -6.63 21.58 14.75
CA ASP A 104 -6.40 22.88 14.10
C ASP A 104 -5.55 22.75 12.82
N VAL A 105 -5.20 23.89 12.23
CA VAL A 105 -4.42 24.01 10.99
C VAL A 105 -3.04 23.33 11.02
N ALA A 106 -2.46 23.12 12.21
CA ALA A 106 -1.14 22.50 12.33
C ALA A 106 -1.18 21.03 11.87
N THR A 107 -2.30 20.33 12.07
CA THR A 107 -2.54 18.93 11.67
C THR A 107 -3.58 18.81 10.54
N ASP A 108 -3.81 19.90 9.80
CA ASP A 108 -4.88 20.02 8.78
C ASP A 108 -6.28 19.63 9.27
N HIS A 109 -6.58 19.94 10.53
CA HIS A 109 -7.83 19.57 11.21
C HIS A 109 -8.11 18.05 11.24
N THR A 110 -7.07 17.21 11.12
CA THR A 110 -7.18 15.77 11.34
C THR A 110 -7.32 15.44 12.82
N VAL A 111 -8.06 14.38 13.12
CA VAL A 111 -8.29 13.84 14.46
C VAL A 111 -7.88 12.38 14.45
N LYS A 112 -7.08 11.99 15.42
CA LYS A 112 -6.62 10.62 15.64
C LYS A 112 -6.67 10.30 17.12
N ILE A 113 -7.32 9.18 17.49
CA ILE A 113 -7.51 8.75 18.88
C ILE A 113 -7.16 7.28 19.00
N ASP A 114 -6.26 6.92 19.92
CA ASP A 114 -6.05 5.54 20.33
C ASP A 114 -7.05 5.18 21.44
N VAL A 115 -8.13 4.49 21.05
CA VAL A 115 -9.19 4.10 21.98
C VAL A 115 -8.75 2.82 22.67
N THR A 116 -8.51 2.88 23.97
CA THR A 116 -7.99 1.76 24.78
C THR A 116 -9.04 1.22 25.76
N GLY A 117 -8.80 0.01 26.27
CA GLY A 117 -9.70 -0.64 27.23
C GLY A 117 -10.92 -1.31 26.59
N LEU A 118 -10.80 -1.69 25.32
CA LEU A 118 -11.78 -2.49 24.58
C LEU A 118 -11.55 -3.99 24.84
N ASP A 119 -12.59 -4.81 24.62
CA ASP A 119 -12.50 -6.27 24.73
C ASP A 119 -11.78 -6.87 23.50
N PRO A 120 -11.00 -7.95 23.64
CA PRO A 120 -10.37 -8.64 22.50
C PRO A 120 -11.36 -9.22 21.50
N TYR A 121 -10.91 -9.35 20.25
CA TYR A 121 -11.65 -9.93 19.13
C TYR A 121 -13.13 -9.50 19.06
N THR A 122 -13.37 -8.19 19.22
CA THR A 122 -14.71 -7.62 19.39
C THR A 122 -14.93 -6.45 18.44
N ARG A 123 -16.10 -6.45 17.79
CA ARG A 123 -16.57 -5.48 16.81
C ARG A 123 -17.29 -4.32 17.52
N TYR A 124 -16.97 -3.11 17.08
CA TYR A 124 -17.49 -1.85 17.62
C TYR A 124 -17.89 -0.89 16.50
N TRP A 125 -18.69 0.11 16.85
CA TRP A 125 -19.05 1.21 15.97
C TRP A 125 -18.60 2.54 16.58
N TYR A 126 -18.26 3.52 15.76
CA TYR A 126 -17.70 4.79 16.23
C TYR A 126 -18.19 5.97 15.39
N GLN A 127 -18.28 7.13 16.03
CA GLN A 127 -18.73 8.37 15.40
C GLN A 127 -18.00 9.57 16.01
N PHE A 128 -17.74 10.58 15.16
CA PHE A 128 -17.27 11.90 15.57
C PHE A 128 -18.41 12.92 15.49
N SER A 129 -18.39 13.93 16.35
CA SER A 129 -19.38 15.02 16.31
C SER A 129 -18.80 16.36 16.74
N THR A 130 -19.42 17.43 16.27
CA THR A 130 -19.26 18.79 16.78
C THR A 130 -20.57 19.23 17.44
N ASP A 131 -20.69 20.50 17.82
CA ASP A 131 -21.96 21.06 18.33
C ASP A 131 -23.03 21.24 17.23
N SER A 132 -22.65 21.10 15.94
CA SER A 132 -23.53 21.35 14.79
C SER A 132 -23.66 20.21 13.79
N ASP A 133 -22.74 19.23 13.81
CA ASP A 133 -22.65 18.17 12.80
C ASP A 133 -22.17 16.84 13.41
N SER A 134 -22.32 15.73 12.69
CA SER A 134 -21.85 14.40 13.09
C SER A 134 -21.41 13.58 11.88
N SER A 135 -20.35 12.80 12.04
CA SER A 135 -19.83 11.95 10.97
C SER A 135 -20.80 10.83 10.62
N ILE A 136 -20.57 10.19 9.48
CA ILE A 136 -21.02 8.80 9.27
C ILE A 136 -20.53 7.91 10.42
N VAL A 137 -21.30 6.87 10.76
CA VAL A 137 -20.87 5.84 11.71
C VAL A 137 -19.88 4.91 11.01
N GLY A 138 -18.69 4.74 11.58
CA GLY A 138 -17.71 3.74 11.16
C GLY A 138 -17.87 2.45 11.96
N ARG A 139 -17.44 1.33 11.38
CA ARG A 139 -17.24 0.05 12.04
C ARG A 139 -15.75 -0.20 12.24
N THR A 140 -15.39 -0.77 13.38
CA THR A 140 -14.03 -1.18 13.69
C THR A 140 -14.04 -2.46 14.53
N GLN A 141 -12.86 -3.01 14.83
CA GLN A 141 -12.70 -4.27 15.52
C GLN A 141 -11.32 -4.35 16.20
N THR A 142 -11.25 -4.96 17.39
CA THR A 142 -9.98 -5.32 18.06
C THR A 142 -9.40 -6.62 17.50
N ALA A 143 -8.08 -6.76 17.56
CA ALA A 143 -7.39 -7.92 16.98
C ALA A 143 -7.82 -9.25 17.64
N PRO A 144 -7.75 -10.39 16.91
CA PRO A 144 -7.89 -11.75 17.44
C PRO A 144 -6.72 -12.16 18.37
N ASP A 145 -6.49 -11.39 19.42
CA ASP A 145 -5.39 -11.55 20.37
C ASP A 145 -5.93 -11.79 21.79
N GLU A 146 -6.59 -12.93 21.95
CA GLU A 146 -7.24 -13.34 23.21
C GLU A 146 -6.41 -14.40 23.95
N PRO A 147 -5.96 -14.14 25.19
CA PRO A 147 -5.09 -15.06 25.92
C PRO A 147 -5.71 -16.44 26.16
N GLY A 148 -5.17 -17.45 25.48
CA GLY A 148 -5.58 -18.85 25.60
C GLY A 148 -6.72 -19.28 24.68
N GLU A 149 -7.12 -18.42 23.72
CA GLU A 149 -8.01 -18.78 22.62
C GLU A 149 -7.30 -18.56 21.28
N THR A 150 -7.50 -19.48 20.33
CA THR A 150 -6.87 -19.42 19.00
C THR A 150 -7.96 -19.20 17.97
N HIS A 151 -8.02 -17.98 17.44
CA HIS A 151 -8.91 -17.60 16.36
C HIS A 151 -8.21 -17.78 15.01
N ALA A 152 -8.99 -18.02 13.94
CA ALA A 152 -8.48 -17.86 12.59
C ALA A 152 -8.26 -16.36 12.31
N LEU A 153 -7.29 -16.02 11.50
CA LEU A 153 -7.05 -14.65 11.05
C LEU A 153 -7.33 -14.56 9.54
N ARG A 154 -8.16 -13.61 9.11
CA ARG A 154 -8.42 -13.34 7.70
C ARG A 154 -8.32 -11.85 7.39
N PHE A 155 -7.54 -11.48 6.38
CA PHE A 155 -7.39 -10.08 5.98
C PHE A 155 -7.22 -9.93 4.47
N ALA A 156 -7.44 -8.72 3.97
CA ALA A 156 -7.14 -8.38 2.58
C ALA A 156 -5.76 -7.72 2.48
N GLN A 157 -4.95 -8.10 1.50
CA GLN A 157 -3.66 -7.51 1.17
C GLN A 157 -3.79 -6.72 -0.14
N VAL A 158 -3.34 -5.47 -0.12
CA VAL A 158 -3.39 -4.51 -1.24
C VAL A 158 -2.18 -3.58 -1.25
N SER A 159 -1.84 -3.06 -2.43
CA SER A 159 -0.89 -1.97 -2.64
C SER A 159 -1.24 -1.21 -3.93
N CYS A 160 -0.50 -0.15 -4.23
CA CYS A 160 -0.41 0.43 -5.58
C CYS A 160 -1.78 0.87 -6.14
N ALA A 161 -2.33 1.89 -5.48
CA ALA A 161 -3.67 2.42 -5.71
C ALA A 161 -3.65 3.71 -6.54
N ASN A 162 -2.91 3.77 -7.65
CA ASN A 162 -2.83 4.99 -8.46
C ASN A 162 -4.22 5.53 -8.90
N TYR A 163 -4.58 6.74 -8.46
CA TYR A 163 -5.89 7.35 -8.67
C TYR A 163 -6.18 7.69 -10.14
N THR A 164 -5.16 8.15 -10.87
CA THR A 164 -5.20 8.39 -12.33
C THR A 164 -5.18 7.09 -13.15
N GLY A 165 -4.79 5.97 -12.52
CA GLY A 165 -4.72 4.63 -13.11
C GLY A 165 -6.06 3.92 -13.29
N GLY A 166 -7.05 4.21 -12.44
CA GLY A 166 -8.33 3.47 -12.46
C GLY A 166 -9.36 3.89 -11.42
N TYR A 167 -10.57 3.32 -11.54
CA TYR A 167 -11.59 3.39 -10.49
C TYR A 167 -11.30 2.42 -9.36
N PHE A 168 -11.54 2.84 -8.13
CA PHE A 168 -11.25 2.12 -6.88
C PHE A 168 -12.24 0.99 -6.54
N THR A 169 -12.73 0.30 -7.56
CA THR A 169 -13.72 -0.79 -7.49
C THR A 169 -13.24 -1.99 -6.64
N VAL A 170 -11.92 -2.16 -6.50
CA VAL A 170 -11.29 -3.11 -5.56
C VAL A 170 -11.67 -2.78 -4.10
N TYR A 171 -11.62 -1.50 -3.72
CA TYR A 171 -11.99 -1.07 -2.36
C TYR A 171 -13.49 -1.25 -2.10
N ARG A 172 -14.35 -1.13 -3.12
CA ARG A 172 -15.77 -1.48 -3.01
C ARG A 172 -15.97 -2.97 -2.73
N ALA A 173 -15.29 -3.83 -3.48
CA ALA A 173 -15.34 -5.28 -3.24
C ALA A 173 -14.86 -5.65 -1.82
N LEU A 174 -13.87 -4.95 -1.27
CA LEU A 174 -13.45 -5.11 0.13
C LEU A 174 -14.46 -4.56 1.14
N ALA A 175 -15.09 -3.41 0.85
CA ALA A 175 -16.12 -2.81 1.71
C ALA A 175 -17.39 -3.66 1.83
N GLU A 176 -17.68 -4.47 0.80
CA GLU A 176 -18.77 -5.46 0.78
C GLU A 176 -18.46 -6.74 1.60
N ARG A 177 -17.20 -6.96 2.01
CA ARG A 177 -16.84 -8.08 2.88
C ARG A 177 -17.12 -7.77 4.35
N ASP A 178 -17.60 -8.77 5.08
CA ASP A 178 -17.81 -8.73 6.53
C ASP A 178 -17.00 -9.79 7.30
N ASP A 179 -16.20 -10.59 6.57
CA ASP A 179 -15.40 -11.72 7.06
C ASP A 179 -13.89 -11.44 7.19
N ILE A 180 -13.44 -10.21 6.91
CA ILE A 180 -12.05 -9.79 7.12
C ILE A 180 -11.89 -9.02 8.44
N ASP A 181 -10.79 -9.28 9.13
CA ASP A 181 -10.43 -8.67 10.41
C ASP A 181 -9.76 -7.30 10.23
N PHE A 182 -9.01 -7.12 9.13
CA PHE A 182 -8.42 -5.84 8.71
C PHE A 182 -8.09 -5.83 7.20
N VAL A 183 -7.68 -4.66 6.71
CA VAL A 183 -7.00 -4.49 5.42
C VAL A 183 -5.54 -4.14 5.68
N LEU A 184 -4.61 -4.89 5.06
CA LEU A 184 -3.18 -4.63 5.04
C LEU A 184 -2.83 -3.87 3.76
N HIS A 185 -2.42 -2.61 3.90
CA HIS A 185 -1.94 -1.78 2.79
C HIS A 185 -0.42 -1.67 2.85
N LEU A 186 0.26 -2.22 1.84
CA LEU A 186 1.73 -2.37 1.83
C LEU A 186 2.49 -1.17 1.26
N GLY A 187 1.77 -0.18 0.74
CA GLY A 187 2.30 1.11 0.28
C GLY A 187 1.74 1.51 -1.08
N ASP A 188 2.18 2.65 -1.60
CA ASP A 188 1.59 3.33 -2.77
C ASP A 188 0.11 3.65 -2.58
N TYR A 189 -0.24 4.12 -1.38
CA TYR A 189 -1.59 4.61 -1.05
C TYR A 189 -1.89 5.93 -1.78
N VAL A 190 -0.86 6.73 -2.08
CA VAL A 190 -0.91 7.87 -3.02
C VAL A 190 0.24 7.77 -4.03
N TYR A 191 0.09 8.48 -5.15
CA TYR A 191 1.17 8.74 -6.11
C TYR A 191 1.42 10.24 -6.15
N GLU A 192 2.66 10.66 -6.43
CA GLU A 192 3.10 12.05 -6.30
C GLU A 192 3.00 12.89 -7.58
N TYR A 193 2.96 12.25 -8.76
CA TYR A 193 3.00 12.89 -10.08
C TYR A 193 1.93 13.99 -10.33
N GLY A 194 2.17 14.87 -11.30
CA GLY A 194 1.19 15.78 -11.90
C GLY A 194 0.39 15.14 -13.05
N ASN A 195 -0.33 15.96 -13.84
CA ASN A 195 -1.12 15.49 -14.99
C ASN A 195 -0.62 16.00 -16.35
N ALA A 196 0.53 16.66 -16.36
CA ALA A 196 1.10 17.20 -17.58
C ALA A 196 1.91 16.10 -18.29
N ASP A 197 3.17 16.38 -18.55
CA ASP A 197 4.09 15.40 -19.11
C ASP A 197 4.23 14.18 -18.16
N ASP A 198 4.25 14.38 -16.85
CA ASP A 198 4.49 13.33 -15.83
C ASP A 198 3.25 12.47 -15.47
N ARG A 199 2.13 12.59 -16.19
CA ARG A 199 0.89 11.87 -15.89
C ARG A 199 1.06 10.36 -15.98
N TYR A 200 0.84 9.65 -14.87
CA TYR A 200 0.89 8.20 -14.81
C TYR A 200 -0.51 7.57 -14.88
N GLY A 201 -0.82 6.82 -15.95
CA GLY A 201 -2.09 6.10 -16.13
C GLY A 201 -2.78 6.40 -17.47
N PRO A 202 -3.91 5.74 -17.80
CA PRO A 202 -4.51 5.77 -19.13
C PRO A 202 -5.09 7.15 -19.52
N ASP A 203 -4.86 7.58 -20.76
CA ASP A 203 -5.41 8.80 -21.38
C ASP A 203 -6.94 8.93 -21.23
N ALA A 204 -7.65 7.80 -21.19
CA ALA A 204 -9.11 7.75 -21.10
C ALA A 204 -9.68 8.30 -19.79
N LEU A 205 -8.84 8.50 -18.76
CA LEU A 205 -9.21 9.11 -17.48
C LEU A 205 -8.73 10.56 -17.33
N ALA A 206 -8.08 11.14 -18.34
CA ALA A 206 -7.62 12.53 -18.29
C ALA A 206 -8.81 13.51 -18.18
N GLY A 207 -8.73 14.46 -17.25
CA GLY A 207 -9.79 15.38 -16.86
C GLY A 207 -10.87 14.83 -15.91
N ASP A 208 -11.01 13.50 -15.82
CA ASP A 208 -12.01 12.82 -14.97
C ASP A 208 -11.39 12.29 -13.66
N ARG A 209 -10.17 11.72 -13.71
CA ARG A 209 -9.41 11.26 -12.53
C ARG A 209 -7.99 11.84 -12.48
N ASP A 210 -7.81 13.07 -12.94
CA ASP A 210 -6.54 13.79 -12.82
C ASP A 210 -6.22 14.14 -11.36
N HIS A 211 -4.94 14.04 -11.02
CA HIS A 211 -4.36 14.35 -9.72
C HIS A 211 -4.54 15.81 -9.30
N GLU A 212 -4.75 16.02 -8.01
CA GLU A 212 -4.81 17.33 -7.38
C GLU A 212 -3.76 17.41 -6.25
N PRO A 213 -2.91 18.45 -6.21
CA PRO A 213 -2.81 19.52 -7.21
C PRO A 213 -2.30 18.98 -8.56
N ASP A 214 -2.56 19.72 -9.64
CA ASP A 214 -2.00 19.46 -10.98
C ASP A 214 -0.50 19.84 -11.07
N ARG A 215 0.30 19.17 -10.25
CA ARG A 215 1.77 19.17 -10.21
C ARG A 215 2.24 18.02 -9.33
N GLU A 216 3.51 17.70 -9.45
CA GLU A 216 4.20 16.81 -8.52
C GLU A 216 4.10 17.30 -7.05
N MET A 217 3.88 16.39 -6.10
CA MET A 217 3.85 16.73 -4.67
C MET A 217 5.23 17.11 -4.14
N ARG A 218 5.41 18.35 -3.66
CA ARG A 218 6.68 18.78 -3.06
C ARG A 218 6.49 19.57 -1.77
N GLU A 219 5.42 20.36 -1.68
CA GLU A 219 5.10 21.20 -0.54
C GLU A 219 4.04 20.55 0.38
N LEU A 220 3.96 20.97 1.64
CA LEU A 220 2.99 20.46 2.62
C LEU A 220 1.53 20.60 2.16
N GLU A 221 1.21 21.65 1.38
CA GLU A 221 -0.12 21.81 0.79
C GLU A 221 -0.42 20.76 -0.30
N ASP A 222 0.59 20.27 -1.02
CA ASP A 222 0.42 19.31 -2.10
C ASP A 222 0.11 17.92 -1.54
N TYR A 223 0.94 17.45 -0.60
CA TYR A 223 0.74 16.15 0.05
C TYR A 223 -0.63 16.08 0.73
N ARG A 224 -1.00 17.08 1.54
CA ARG A 224 -2.32 17.12 2.21
C ARG A 224 -3.48 17.10 1.20
N LEU A 225 -3.34 17.78 0.06
CA LEU A 225 -4.38 17.81 -0.98
C LEU A 225 -4.46 16.47 -1.75
N ARG A 226 -3.34 15.80 -2.01
CA ARG A 226 -3.32 14.48 -2.68
C ARG A 226 -3.93 13.40 -1.81
N TYR A 227 -3.56 13.33 -0.53
CA TYR A 227 -4.20 12.43 0.43
C TYR A 227 -5.71 12.71 0.51
N ALA A 228 -6.11 13.98 0.54
CA ALA A 228 -7.52 14.36 0.51
C ALA A 228 -8.24 13.92 -0.77
N GLN A 229 -7.61 14.02 -1.94
CA GLN A 229 -8.17 13.55 -3.20
C GLN A 229 -8.45 12.04 -3.16
N TYR A 230 -7.47 11.23 -2.73
CA TYR A 230 -7.65 9.79 -2.63
C TYR A 230 -8.74 9.46 -1.60
N ARG A 231 -8.72 10.15 -0.45
CA ARG A 231 -9.79 10.10 0.57
C ARG A 231 -11.11 10.73 0.12
N ALA A 232 -11.19 11.34 -1.07
CA ALA A 232 -12.42 11.84 -1.66
C ALA A 232 -13.14 10.79 -2.52
N ASP A 233 -12.47 9.69 -2.88
CA ASP A 233 -13.07 8.55 -3.58
C ASP A 233 -14.08 7.83 -2.68
N ALA A 234 -15.24 7.48 -3.24
CA ALA A 234 -16.34 6.92 -2.47
C ALA A 234 -16.06 5.49 -2.00
N ASP A 235 -15.43 4.67 -2.84
CA ASP A 235 -15.20 3.25 -2.58
C ASP A 235 -14.09 3.09 -1.52
N LEU A 236 -13.05 3.94 -1.58
CA LEU A 236 -11.99 3.98 -0.56
C LEU A 236 -12.48 4.57 0.78
N ARG A 237 -13.38 5.55 0.78
CA ARG A 237 -14.05 5.98 2.04
C ARG A 237 -14.88 4.84 2.63
N GLN A 238 -15.67 4.14 1.82
CA GLN A 238 -16.52 3.05 2.29
C GLN A 238 -15.69 1.91 2.88
N CYS A 239 -14.57 1.53 2.25
CA CYS A 239 -13.69 0.47 2.77
C CYS A 239 -13.14 0.80 4.17
N HIS A 240 -12.58 2.01 4.36
CA HIS A 240 -12.11 2.48 5.67
C HIS A 240 -13.24 2.72 6.69
N GLN A 241 -14.47 3.01 6.24
CA GLN A 241 -15.63 3.07 7.12
C GLN A 241 -15.99 1.68 7.67
N ARG A 242 -15.71 0.60 6.91
CA ARG A 242 -16.10 -0.77 7.27
C ARG A 242 -15.02 -1.54 8.02
N HIS A 243 -13.74 -1.23 7.82
CA HIS A 243 -12.63 -2.07 8.28
C HIS A 243 -11.52 -1.26 8.96
N PRO A 244 -10.81 -1.82 9.97
CA PRO A 244 -9.55 -1.28 10.41
C PRO A 244 -8.46 -1.56 9.36
N PHE A 245 -7.56 -0.59 9.19
CA PHE A 245 -6.41 -0.68 8.28
C PHE A 245 -5.10 -0.82 9.08
N ILE A 246 -4.23 -1.73 8.66
CA ILE A 246 -2.81 -1.76 9.03
C ILE A 246 -2.05 -1.30 7.80
N THR A 247 -1.31 -0.19 7.90
CA THR A 247 -0.63 0.40 6.74
C THR A 247 0.83 0.68 7.00
N ILE A 248 1.62 0.55 5.94
CA ILE A 248 2.95 1.16 5.80
C ILE A 248 2.98 1.94 4.48
N PHE A 249 3.92 2.89 4.36
CA PHE A 249 4.19 3.54 3.09
C PHE A 249 5.19 2.72 2.27
N ASP A 250 5.18 2.99 0.98
CA ASP A 250 6.31 2.69 0.10
C ASP A 250 6.94 4.01 -0.38
N ASP A 251 7.53 4.06 -1.57
CA ASP A 251 8.20 5.25 -2.09
C ASP A 251 7.21 6.33 -2.53
N HIS A 252 6.09 6.02 -3.18
CA HIS A 252 5.23 7.05 -3.76
C HIS A 252 4.48 7.92 -2.74
N GLU A 253 4.36 7.51 -1.48
CA GLU A 253 3.96 8.41 -0.39
C GLU A 253 4.96 9.54 -0.14
N ILE A 254 6.23 9.34 -0.51
CA ILE A 254 7.33 10.31 -0.47
C ILE A 254 7.57 10.84 -1.89
N THR A 255 8.22 10.05 -2.74
CA THR A 255 8.38 10.20 -4.19
C THR A 255 9.11 8.98 -4.77
N ASN A 256 8.84 8.64 -6.03
CA ASN A 256 9.30 7.44 -6.74
C ASN A 256 10.80 7.10 -6.50
N ASN A 257 11.04 5.84 -6.12
CA ASN A 257 12.30 5.24 -5.72
C ASN A 257 13.07 5.98 -4.61
N ALA A 258 12.38 6.56 -3.62
CA ALA A 258 12.98 7.23 -2.45
C ALA A 258 13.98 6.38 -1.65
N TRP A 259 15.12 6.96 -1.28
CA TRP A 259 16.11 6.46 -0.30
C TRP A 259 16.45 7.55 0.74
N ALA A 260 17.41 7.29 1.63
CA ALA A 260 17.72 8.18 2.76
C ALA A 260 18.03 9.64 2.40
N ASP A 261 18.78 9.88 1.32
CA ASP A 261 19.33 11.19 0.94
C ASP A 261 18.81 11.72 -0.42
N GLY A 262 17.94 10.98 -1.12
CA GLY A 262 17.40 11.35 -2.43
C GLY A 262 16.32 10.39 -2.95
N ALA A 263 15.87 10.59 -4.18
CA ALA A 263 14.90 9.73 -4.87
C ALA A 263 15.12 9.77 -6.40
N GLU A 264 14.60 8.80 -7.16
CA GLU A 264 14.64 8.88 -8.64
C GLU A 264 13.88 10.11 -9.13
N ASN A 265 12.73 10.41 -8.53
CA ASN A 265 11.89 11.55 -8.89
C ASN A 265 12.11 12.75 -7.93
N HIS A 266 13.37 13.09 -7.67
CA HIS A 266 13.74 14.34 -7.02
C HIS A 266 15.02 14.95 -7.63
N GLN A 267 14.86 16.04 -8.39
CA GLN A 267 15.90 16.60 -9.25
C GLN A 267 16.52 17.92 -8.74
N ASP A 268 17.64 18.30 -9.36
CA ASP A 268 18.29 19.60 -9.16
C ASP A 268 17.31 20.78 -9.36
N GLY A 269 17.02 21.49 -8.28
CA GLY A 269 16.15 22.69 -8.28
C GLY A 269 14.73 22.45 -7.76
N GLU A 270 14.41 21.24 -7.29
CA GLU A 270 13.06 20.88 -6.82
C GLU A 270 12.83 21.12 -5.34
N GLY A 271 13.88 21.36 -4.56
CA GLY A 271 13.80 21.74 -3.16
C GLY A 271 14.98 21.21 -2.34
N ASP A 272 14.73 21.01 -1.06
CA ASP A 272 15.56 20.22 -0.16
C ASP A 272 14.87 18.87 0.06
N TYR A 273 15.50 17.76 -0.33
CA TYR A 273 14.92 16.43 -0.23
C TYR A 273 14.57 16.07 1.23
N ALA A 274 15.42 16.45 2.19
CA ALA A 274 15.16 16.17 3.61
C ALA A 274 13.89 16.88 4.10
N ALA A 275 13.60 18.08 3.60
CA ALA A 275 12.35 18.79 3.87
C ALA A 275 11.14 18.12 3.18
N ARG A 276 11.31 17.59 1.96
CA ARG A 276 10.28 16.82 1.23
C ARG A 276 9.93 15.53 1.97
N MET A 277 10.92 14.74 2.36
CA MET A 277 10.79 13.54 3.19
C MET A 277 10.06 13.84 4.51
N ALA A 278 10.53 14.82 5.28
CA ALA A 278 9.88 15.20 6.54
C ALA A 278 8.42 15.65 6.36
N THR A 279 8.12 16.34 5.25
CA THR A 279 6.75 16.74 4.88
C THR A 279 5.87 15.55 4.54
N ALA A 280 6.35 14.63 3.70
CA ALA A 280 5.64 13.40 3.33
C ALA A 280 5.29 12.56 4.57
N LEU A 281 6.26 12.32 5.44
CA LEU A 281 6.08 11.53 6.66
C LEU A 281 5.15 12.22 7.67
N GLN A 282 5.18 13.55 7.78
CA GLN A 282 4.19 14.31 8.55
C GLN A 282 2.77 14.09 8.01
N VAL A 283 2.57 14.14 6.69
CA VAL A 283 1.23 13.96 6.10
C VAL A 283 0.76 12.50 6.22
N TYR A 284 1.65 11.52 6.07
CA TYR A 284 1.35 10.12 6.35
C TYR A 284 0.84 9.94 7.80
N GLN A 285 1.54 10.56 8.75
CA GLN A 285 1.13 10.60 10.16
C GLN A 285 -0.23 11.29 10.38
N GLU A 286 -0.54 12.37 9.67
CA GLU A 286 -1.81 13.09 9.77
C GLU A 286 -3.00 12.31 9.18
N TRP A 287 -2.82 11.68 8.02
CA TRP A 287 -3.93 11.15 7.20
C TRP A 287 -4.17 9.65 7.32
N MET A 288 -3.17 8.85 7.71
CA MET A 288 -3.33 7.40 7.85
C MET A 288 -3.74 7.01 9.28
N PRO A 289 -4.61 6.01 9.49
CA PRO A 289 -5.11 5.62 10.81
C PRO A 289 -4.10 4.79 11.64
N ILE A 290 -2.81 5.12 11.55
CA ILE A 290 -1.70 4.45 12.26
C ILE A 290 -1.46 5.01 13.66
N ARG A 291 -0.96 4.17 14.58
CA ARG A 291 -0.55 4.53 15.93
C ARG A 291 0.81 5.24 15.90
N MET A 292 0.98 6.28 16.73
CA MET A 292 2.26 6.98 16.82
C MET A 292 3.26 6.24 17.71
N PRO A 293 4.57 6.21 17.34
CA PRO A 293 5.54 5.33 18.00
C PRO A 293 6.01 5.89 19.35
N GLU A 294 6.02 7.21 19.47
CA GLU A 294 6.52 7.97 20.63
C GLU A 294 5.73 7.71 21.94
N THR A 295 4.64 6.95 21.88
CA THR A 295 3.68 6.76 22.99
C THR A 295 3.39 5.30 23.34
N GLY A 296 4.04 4.31 22.70
CA GLY A 296 3.65 2.90 22.78
C GLY A 296 4.70 1.91 23.31
N ASP A 297 4.24 0.73 23.75
CA ASP A 297 5.07 -0.39 24.24
C ASP A 297 5.93 -1.07 23.14
N GLN A 298 5.82 -0.61 21.89
CA GLN A 298 6.51 -1.15 20.70
C GLN A 298 7.74 -0.31 20.29
N ALA A 299 8.16 0.66 21.11
CA ALA A 299 9.32 1.50 20.81
C ALA A 299 10.61 0.68 20.71
N ALA A 300 11.31 0.83 19.58
CA ALA A 300 12.55 0.13 19.25
C ALA A 300 13.67 1.13 18.89
N PRO A 301 14.95 0.72 18.97
CA PRO A 301 16.05 1.50 18.39
C PRO A 301 15.79 1.71 16.90
N HIS A 302 15.89 2.97 16.46
CA HIS A 302 15.75 3.34 15.04
C HIS A 302 16.41 4.70 14.75
N GLN A 303 16.45 5.11 13.48
CA GLN A 303 16.86 6.42 13.00
C GLN A 303 15.64 7.21 12.47
N GLY A 304 15.55 8.50 12.80
CA GLY A 304 14.43 9.35 12.35
C GLY A 304 13.13 9.08 13.11
N LEU A 305 12.14 8.51 12.43
CA LEU A 305 10.81 8.14 12.97
C LEU A 305 10.55 6.64 12.74
N GLN A 306 10.06 5.94 13.77
CA GLN A 306 9.81 4.49 13.71
C GLN A 306 8.45 4.17 13.06
N PHE A 307 8.41 3.79 11.79
CA PHE A 307 7.16 3.32 11.19
C PHE A 307 6.96 1.79 11.20
N PHE A 308 8.00 1.00 11.47
CA PHE A 308 7.86 -0.46 11.63
C PHE A 308 7.16 -0.84 12.94
N ARG A 309 6.23 -1.80 12.87
CA ARG A 309 5.31 -2.18 13.97
C ARG A 309 5.02 -3.68 13.94
N ARG A 310 4.80 -4.30 15.11
CA ARG A 310 4.39 -5.72 15.23
C ARG A 310 3.03 -5.84 15.89
N PHE A 311 2.17 -6.66 15.29
CA PHE A 311 0.84 -7.01 15.79
C PHE A 311 0.83 -8.49 16.18
N THR A 312 0.10 -8.85 17.24
CA THR A 312 -0.04 -10.23 17.72
C THR A 312 -1.48 -10.71 17.56
N PHE A 313 -1.64 -12.02 17.36
CA PHE A 313 -2.92 -12.69 17.16
C PHE A 313 -2.96 -13.98 18.00
N GLY A 314 -2.83 -13.82 19.32
CA GLY A 314 -2.77 -14.91 20.28
C GLY A 314 -1.59 -15.84 20.05
N ASP A 315 -1.85 -17.14 20.14
CA ASP A 315 -0.86 -18.20 19.87
C ASP A 315 -0.72 -18.52 18.36
N LEU A 316 -1.58 -17.97 17.49
CA LEU A 316 -1.56 -18.24 16.05
C LEU A 316 -0.35 -17.57 15.39
N ALA A 317 -0.31 -16.24 15.40
CA ALA A 317 0.64 -15.49 14.58
C ALA A 317 1.09 -14.16 15.19
N ASP A 318 2.19 -13.63 14.66
CA ASP A 318 2.44 -12.19 14.64
C ASP A 318 2.52 -11.66 13.19
N LEU A 319 2.23 -10.38 13.01
CA LEU A 319 2.48 -9.63 11.77
C LEU A 319 3.51 -8.53 12.06
N SER A 320 4.72 -8.72 11.54
CA SER A 320 5.81 -7.75 11.55
C SER A 320 5.72 -6.88 10.30
N VAL A 321 5.29 -5.64 10.41
CA VAL A 321 5.26 -4.67 9.29
C VAL A 321 6.56 -3.86 9.30
N VAL A 322 7.32 -3.93 8.20
CA VAL A 322 8.66 -3.32 8.07
C VAL A 322 8.63 -2.03 7.24
N GLU A 323 9.62 -1.16 7.44
CA GLU A 323 9.84 0.10 6.71
C GLU A 323 11.13 -0.02 5.88
N THR A 324 11.12 0.38 4.61
CA THR A 324 12.23 0.12 3.67
C THR A 324 12.62 1.31 2.77
N ARG A 325 12.19 2.53 3.07
CA ARG A 325 12.39 3.72 2.22
C ARG A 325 13.07 4.89 2.95
N GLN A 326 12.70 5.19 4.20
CA GLN A 326 13.18 6.35 4.96
C GLN A 326 14.70 6.35 5.15
N ASN A 327 15.30 5.17 5.38
CA ASN A 327 16.71 5.04 5.79
C ASN A 327 17.54 4.07 4.92
N ARG A 328 16.99 3.56 3.81
CA ARG A 328 17.73 2.65 2.93
C ARG A 328 18.85 3.36 2.16
N SER A 329 19.86 2.60 1.75
CA SER A 329 20.90 3.09 0.84
C SER A 329 20.36 3.32 -0.57
N GLU A 330 20.98 4.22 -1.32
CA GLU A 330 20.72 4.42 -2.76
C GLU A 330 20.88 3.09 -3.54
N GLN A 331 20.00 2.88 -4.51
CA GLN A 331 19.98 1.74 -5.43
C GLN A 331 21.24 1.76 -6.31
N VAL A 332 21.74 0.59 -6.74
CA VAL A 332 22.83 0.55 -7.75
C VAL A 332 22.34 1.12 -9.10
N SER A 333 21.11 0.74 -9.47
CA SER A 333 20.25 1.34 -10.52
C SER A 333 18.89 0.64 -10.46
N SER A 334 17.82 1.23 -11.04
CA SER A 334 16.47 0.63 -10.98
C SER A 334 16.42 -0.80 -11.56
N PHE A 335 17.11 -1.04 -12.68
CA PHE A 335 17.45 -2.38 -13.15
C PHE A 335 18.97 -2.56 -13.22
N VAL A 336 19.49 -3.67 -12.69
CA VAL A 336 20.94 -3.95 -12.62
C VAL A 336 21.27 -5.20 -13.44
N LEU A 337 22.18 -5.08 -14.41
CA LEU A 337 22.65 -6.22 -15.20
C LEU A 337 23.72 -7.00 -14.41
N VAL A 338 23.42 -8.25 -14.03
CA VAL A 338 24.31 -9.07 -13.20
C VAL A 338 25.35 -9.82 -14.03
N GLY A 339 26.47 -10.20 -13.40
CA GLY A 339 27.49 -11.07 -14.01
C GLY A 339 28.87 -10.45 -14.23
N THR A 340 29.12 -9.20 -13.81
CA THR A 340 30.49 -8.70 -13.63
C THR A 340 30.88 -8.72 -12.15
N PRO A 341 32.17 -8.92 -11.80
CA PRO A 341 32.62 -8.87 -10.42
C PRO A 341 32.29 -7.53 -9.74
N GLU A 342 32.44 -6.41 -10.45
CA GLU A 342 32.25 -5.07 -9.89
C GLU A 342 30.78 -4.80 -9.51
N VAL A 343 29.82 -5.27 -10.33
CA VAL A 343 28.39 -5.18 -10.02
C VAL A 343 28.04 -6.13 -8.87
N ASN A 344 28.58 -7.34 -8.88
CA ASN A 344 28.36 -8.29 -7.79
C ASN A 344 28.92 -7.76 -6.46
N ASP A 345 30.09 -7.12 -6.46
CA ASP A 345 30.68 -6.52 -5.26
C ASP A 345 29.80 -5.38 -4.71
N GLN A 346 29.20 -4.56 -5.57
CA GLN A 346 28.26 -3.49 -5.16
C GLN A 346 26.94 -4.03 -4.58
N LEU A 347 26.36 -5.07 -5.19
CA LEU A 347 25.11 -5.67 -4.74
C LEU A 347 25.25 -6.45 -3.43
N ASN A 348 26.45 -6.99 -3.16
CA ASN A 348 26.78 -7.74 -1.95
C ASN A 348 27.49 -6.88 -0.87
N ASP A 349 27.59 -5.57 -1.06
CA ASP A 349 28.26 -4.66 -0.12
C ASP A 349 27.54 -4.69 1.24
N PRO A 350 28.21 -5.09 2.35
CA PRO A 350 27.59 -5.18 3.66
C PRO A 350 27.27 -3.81 4.29
N ASP A 351 27.80 -2.71 3.76
CA ASP A 351 27.49 -1.35 4.22
C ASP A 351 26.26 -0.77 3.47
N ARG A 352 25.62 -1.52 2.56
CA ARG A 352 24.37 -1.15 1.89
C ARG A 352 23.17 -1.89 2.48
N HIS A 353 22.14 -1.13 2.85
CA HIS A 353 21.00 -1.65 3.58
C HIS A 353 19.64 -1.32 2.95
N ILE A 354 18.71 -2.27 2.98
CA ILE A 354 17.30 -2.09 2.56
C ILE A 354 16.42 -1.53 3.70
N MET A 355 16.85 -1.77 4.94
CA MET A 355 16.25 -1.23 6.17
C MET A 355 17.35 -1.06 7.22
N GLU A 356 17.09 -0.31 8.28
CA GLU A 356 18.08 -0.11 9.33
C GLU A 356 18.57 -1.44 9.94
N PRO A 357 19.88 -1.58 10.27
CA PRO A 357 20.40 -2.77 10.96
C PRO A 357 19.67 -3.08 12.28
N GLU A 358 19.24 -2.05 13.01
CA GLU A 358 18.40 -2.15 14.20
C GLU A 358 17.03 -2.78 13.90
N GLN A 359 16.38 -2.37 12.82
CA GLN A 359 15.10 -2.92 12.36
C GLN A 359 15.25 -4.37 11.85
N MET A 360 16.32 -4.65 11.10
CA MET A 360 16.67 -6.00 10.67
C MET A 360 16.85 -6.94 11.87
N GLN A 361 17.51 -6.48 12.93
CA GLN A 361 17.64 -7.26 14.16
C GLN A 361 16.28 -7.43 14.88
N TRP A 362 15.46 -6.39 14.98
CA TRP A 362 14.10 -6.46 15.55
C TRP A 362 13.17 -7.43 14.80
N LEU A 363 13.33 -7.55 13.48
CA LEU A 363 12.61 -8.51 12.64
C LEU A 363 13.07 -9.94 12.96
N LYS A 364 14.40 -10.18 12.94
CA LYS A 364 15.02 -11.47 13.24
C LYS A 364 14.72 -11.96 14.65
N ASP A 365 14.72 -11.07 15.64
CA ASP A 365 14.35 -11.40 17.02
C ASP A 365 12.89 -11.83 17.13
N GLY A 366 11.97 -11.19 16.39
CA GLY A 366 10.56 -11.59 16.29
C GLY A 366 10.38 -12.99 15.69
N ILE A 367 11.04 -13.25 14.56
CA ILE A 367 11.10 -14.55 13.86
C ILE A 367 11.76 -15.66 14.72
N THR A 368 12.40 -15.30 15.83
CA THR A 368 12.98 -16.27 16.80
C THR A 368 12.02 -16.59 17.95
N THR A 369 10.86 -15.91 18.04
CA THR A 369 9.85 -16.19 19.07
C THR A 369 9.01 -17.42 18.71
N GLN A 370 8.35 -18.03 19.70
CA GLN A 370 7.53 -19.22 19.47
C GLN A 370 6.11 -18.83 19.01
N ARG A 371 5.77 -19.09 17.74
CA ARG A 371 4.46 -18.87 17.12
C ARG A 371 4.09 -20.06 16.22
N SER A 372 2.86 -20.08 15.68
CA SER A 372 2.55 -20.98 14.56
C SER A 372 3.05 -20.36 13.25
N TRP A 373 2.84 -19.05 13.08
CA TRP A 373 3.24 -18.28 11.90
C TRP A 373 3.88 -16.94 12.24
N HIS A 374 4.91 -16.56 11.48
CA HIS A 374 5.43 -15.19 11.42
C HIS A 374 5.04 -14.59 10.07
N LEU A 375 4.12 -13.64 10.07
CA LEU A 375 3.76 -12.87 8.88
C LEU A 375 4.67 -11.64 8.81
N VAL A 376 5.18 -11.30 7.63
CA VAL A 376 5.99 -10.10 7.42
C VAL A 376 5.35 -9.25 6.32
N GLY A 377 4.82 -8.09 6.68
CA GLY A 377 4.30 -7.10 5.73
C GLY A 377 5.43 -6.20 5.26
N ASN A 378 5.72 -6.23 3.97
CA ASN A 378 6.87 -5.62 3.32
C ASN A 378 6.47 -4.99 1.97
N GLN A 379 7.24 -4.03 1.50
CA GLN A 379 6.97 -3.22 0.32
C GLN A 379 7.31 -3.99 -0.97
N VAL A 380 8.60 -4.29 -1.15
CA VAL A 380 9.24 -4.71 -2.41
C VAL A 380 9.70 -6.17 -2.42
N MET A 381 9.73 -6.83 -3.59
CA MET A 381 10.08 -8.26 -3.77
C MET A 381 11.27 -8.73 -2.91
N VAL A 382 11.05 -9.75 -2.07
CA VAL A 382 12.11 -10.42 -1.28
C VAL A 382 12.79 -11.54 -2.08
N SER A 383 12.00 -12.30 -2.86
CA SER A 383 12.46 -13.45 -3.63
C SER A 383 13.53 -13.10 -4.67
N PRO A 384 14.60 -13.91 -4.85
CA PRO A 384 15.61 -13.67 -5.87
C PRO A 384 15.06 -13.88 -7.28
N LEU A 385 14.90 -12.79 -8.03
CA LEU A 385 14.12 -12.72 -9.26
C LEU A 385 14.96 -12.18 -10.43
N GLY A 386 15.51 -13.10 -11.21
CA GLY A 386 16.26 -12.79 -12.43
C GLY A 386 15.34 -12.60 -13.65
N TRP A 387 15.50 -11.45 -14.30
CA TRP A 387 14.84 -11.05 -15.53
C TRP A 387 15.73 -11.34 -16.75
N PRO A 388 15.23 -12.05 -17.78
CA PRO A 388 15.99 -12.28 -19.01
C PRO A 388 16.21 -10.97 -19.77
N GLY A 389 17.46 -10.49 -19.79
CA GLY A 389 17.84 -9.15 -20.22
C GLY A 389 17.43 -8.81 -21.66
N GLN A 390 17.30 -9.80 -22.54
CA GLN A 390 16.81 -9.60 -23.91
C GLN A 390 15.39 -8.99 -23.98
N TYR A 391 14.53 -9.21 -22.98
CA TYR A 391 13.21 -8.58 -22.88
C TYR A 391 13.27 -7.15 -22.30
N LEU A 392 14.41 -6.77 -21.74
CA LEU A 392 14.77 -5.41 -21.32
C LEU A 392 15.58 -4.66 -22.39
N GLY A 393 15.76 -5.24 -23.59
CA GLY A 393 16.60 -4.68 -24.66
C GLY A 393 18.11 -4.87 -24.47
N LEU A 394 18.53 -5.70 -23.50
CA LEU A 394 19.92 -6.03 -23.19
C LEU A 394 20.41 -7.23 -24.03
N ALA A 395 21.65 -7.65 -23.78
CA ALA A 395 22.27 -8.76 -24.52
C ALA A 395 21.51 -10.09 -24.30
N GLN A 396 21.44 -10.93 -25.34
CA GLN A 396 20.88 -12.28 -25.22
C GLN A 396 21.62 -13.11 -24.18
N GLY A 397 20.87 -13.85 -23.36
CA GLY A 397 21.41 -14.68 -22.28
C GLY A 397 21.96 -13.91 -21.08
N SER A 398 21.82 -12.58 -21.05
CA SER A 398 22.10 -11.78 -19.86
C SER A 398 20.92 -11.80 -18.88
N VAL A 399 21.20 -11.57 -17.59
CA VAL A 399 20.18 -11.45 -16.53
C VAL A 399 20.25 -10.05 -15.95
N ALA A 400 19.10 -9.44 -15.73
CA ALA A 400 18.95 -8.26 -14.90
C ALA A 400 18.13 -8.59 -13.65
N ILE A 401 18.26 -7.77 -12.62
CA ILE A 401 17.43 -7.80 -11.41
C ILE A 401 16.77 -6.43 -11.21
N ASN A 402 15.71 -6.38 -10.39
CA ASN A 402 15.26 -5.11 -9.82
C ASN A 402 16.26 -4.69 -8.74
N GLY A 403 16.93 -3.55 -8.93
CA GLY A 403 17.90 -3.00 -7.98
C GLY A 403 17.28 -2.12 -6.90
N ASP A 404 15.98 -1.83 -7.00
CA ASP A 404 15.19 -1.16 -5.98
C ASP A 404 14.66 -2.14 -4.90
N ALA A 405 14.34 -3.37 -5.32
CA ALA A 405 13.91 -4.46 -4.45
C ALA A 405 15.09 -5.17 -3.73
N TRP A 406 14.81 -6.20 -2.92
CA TRP A 406 15.82 -6.88 -2.08
C TRP A 406 17.00 -7.50 -2.85
N ASP A 407 16.82 -7.86 -4.13
CA ASP A 407 17.91 -8.29 -5.01
C ASP A 407 19.01 -7.22 -5.20
N GLY A 408 18.65 -5.94 -5.02
CA GLY A 408 19.55 -4.81 -4.95
C GLY A 408 20.38 -4.74 -3.66
N TYR A 409 20.02 -5.49 -2.62
CA TYR A 409 20.57 -5.40 -1.25
C TYR A 409 20.89 -6.81 -0.72
N ARG A 410 21.71 -7.55 -1.47
CA ARG A 410 21.89 -9.01 -1.29
C ARG A 410 22.48 -9.41 0.05
N HIS A 411 23.24 -8.52 0.69
CA HIS A 411 23.73 -8.76 2.04
C HIS A 411 22.57 -8.91 3.03
N ASP A 412 21.65 -7.94 3.08
CA ASP A 412 20.47 -7.96 3.94
C ASP A 412 19.48 -9.07 3.54
N GLN A 413 19.25 -9.28 2.25
CA GLN A 413 18.45 -10.40 1.72
C GLN A 413 18.98 -11.75 2.23
N THR A 414 20.30 -11.95 2.15
CA THR A 414 20.95 -13.16 2.68
C THR A 414 20.84 -13.24 4.20
N GLN A 415 20.99 -12.13 4.94
CA GLN A 415 20.84 -12.11 6.39
C GLN A 415 19.44 -12.52 6.85
N LEU A 416 18.38 -12.04 6.17
CA LEU A 416 17.00 -12.38 6.49
C LEU A 416 16.68 -13.83 6.11
N LEU A 417 16.92 -14.23 4.86
CA LEU A 417 16.53 -15.55 4.35
C LEU A 417 17.32 -16.68 5.01
N SER A 418 18.61 -16.50 5.29
CA SER A 418 19.39 -17.50 6.03
C SER A 418 18.96 -17.59 7.49
N HIS A 419 18.57 -16.49 8.13
CA HIS A 419 18.02 -16.50 9.49
C HIS A 419 16.68 -17.24 9.56
N MET A 420 15.77 -16.95 8.63
CA MET A 420 14.49 -17.67 8.47
C MET A 420 14.71 -19.18 8.26
N ALA A 421 15.56 -19.56 7.31
CA ALA A 421 15.87 -20.97 7.04
C ALA A 421 16.56 -21.67 8.23
N SER A 422 17.29 -20.93 9.07
CA SER A 422 17.93 -21.47 10.28
C SER A 422 16.96 -21.69 11.45
N GLN A 423 15.75 -21.12 11.42
CA GLN A 423 14.80 -21.27 12.52
C GLN A 423 14.32 -22.72 12.65
N PRO A 424 14.29 -23.28 13.87
CA PRO A 424 13.67 -24.58 14.10
C PRO A 424 12.16 -24.50 13.84
N LEU A 425 11.55 -25.57 13.36
CA LEU A 425 10.10 -25.61 13.06
C LEU A 425 9.22 -25.33 14.28
N GLU A 426 9.75 -25.47 15.49
CA GLU A 426 9.05 -25.16 16.75
C GLU A 426 8.86 -23.66 17.00
N ASN A 427 9.63 -22.78 16.33
CA ASN A 427 9.40 -21.34 16.35
C ASN A 427 8.24 -20.92 15.43
N GLY A 428 7.90 -21.74 14.44
CA GLY A 428 6.91 -21.45 13.40
C GLY A 428 7.52 -21.26 12.01
N ASP A 429 6.66 -20.97 11.05
CA ASP A 429 7.03 -20.73 9.66
C ASP A 429 6.78 -19.27 9.25
N THR A 430 7.63 -18.74 8.36
CA THR A 430 7.56 -17.34 7.92
C THR A 430 6.86 -17.22 6.56
N VAL A 431 5.95 -16.25 6.47
CA VAL A 431 5.26 -15.84 5.24
C VAL A 431 5.50 -14.35 5.00
N ILE A 432 6.08 -14.02 3.85
CA ILE A 432 6.26 -12.65 3.39
C ILE A 432 5.03 -12.22 2.58
N LEU A 433 4.59 -10.98 2.79
CA LEU A 433 3.46 -10.34 2.12
C LEU A 433 3.98 -9.05 1.47
N THR A 434 3.88 -8.94 0.15
CA THR A 434 4.59 -7.92 -0.65
C THR A 434 3.66 -7.18 -1.63
N GLY A 435 4.00 -5.93 -1.98
CA GLY A 435 3.34 -5.05 -2.95
C GLY A 435 4.25 -4.68 -4.13
N ASP A 436 4.42 -3.36 -4.39
CA ASP A 436 5.32 -2.73 -5.39
C ASP A 436 5.11 -3.14 -6.86
N ILE A 437 5.36 -4.39 -7.23
CA ILE A 437 5.63 -4.83 -8.61
C ILE A 437 4.39 -4.90 -9.54
N HIS A 438 3.26 -4.30 -9.15
CA HIS A 438 1.99 -4.19 -9.90
C HIS A 438 1.50 -5.50 -10.56
N SER A 439 1.80 -6.65 -9.95
CA SER A 439 1.51 -7.97 -10.51
C SER A 439 1.55 -9.03 -9.41
N THR A 440 0.87 -10.16 -9.64
CA THR A 440 0.82 -11.24 -8.65
C THR A 440 1.97 -12.22 -8.83
N TRP A 441 2.61 -12.57 -7.72
CA TRP A 441 3.65 -13.59 -7.64
C TRP A 441 3.42 -14.48 -6.42
N VAL A 442 3.78 -15.76 -6.56
CA VAL A 442 3.83 -16.71 -5.45
C VAL A 442 5.14 -17.48 -5.55
N GLU A 443 5.96 -17.39 -4.51
CA GLU A 443 7.37 -17.78 -4.54
C GLU A 443 7.75 -18.65 -3.31
N ASN A 444 8.59 -19.66 -3.56
CA ASN A 444 9.23 -20.48 -2.52
C ASN A 444 10.57 -19.88 -2.10
N LEU A 445 10.68 -19.35 -0.87
CA LEU A 445 11.89 -18.68 -0.39
C LEU A 445 12.98 -19.68 0.04
N VAL A 446 14.22 -19.41 -0.38
CA VAL A 446 15.38 -20.24 -0.09
C VAL A 446 16.37 -19.53 0.83
N GLY A 447 16.98 -20.26 1.77
CA GLY A 447 17.95 -19.70 2.72
C GLY A 447 19.32 -19.33 2.13
N ASP A 448 19.54 -19.61 0.84
CA ASP A 448 20.72 -19.22 0.07
C ASP A 448 20.26 -18.57 -1.26
N PRO A 449 19.94 -17.26 -1.25
CA PRO A 449 19.51 -16.55 -2.45
C PRO A 449 20.62 -16.42 -3.51
N GLY A 450 21.89 -16.45 -3.10
CA GLY A 450 23.04 -16.37 -4.00
C GLY A 450 23.13 -17.59 -4.92
N THR A 451 23.08 -18.80 -4.35
CA THR A 451 23.07 -20.05 -5.13
C THR A 451 21.85 -20.14 -6.07
N GLN A 452 20.70 -19.59 -5.68
CA GLN A 452 19.55 -19.49 -6.59
C GLN A 452 19.84 -18.58 -7.79
N MET A 453 20.34 -17.37 -7.54
CA MET A 453 20.64 -16.40 -8.59
C MET A 453 21.74 -16.88 -9.55
N ASP A 454 22.77 -17.58 -9.05
CA ASP A 454 23.78 -18.22 -9.90
C ASP A 454 23.16 -19.26 -10.85
N GLY A 455 22.23 -20.08 -10.34
CA GLY A 455 21.47 -21.03 -11.16
C GLY A 455 20.56 -20.34 -12.20
N THR A 456 19.97 -19.19 -11.85
CA THR A 456 19.20 -18.37 -12.79
C THR A 456 20.09 -17.81 -13.92
N VAL A 457 21.31 -17.36 -13.60
CA VAL A 457 22.30 -16.90 -14.60
C VAL A 457 22.76 -18.03 -15.51
N GLU A 458 23.02 -19.23 -14.98
CA GLU A 458 23.36 -20.41 -15.80
C GLU A 458 22.24 -20.75 -16.80
N LYS A 459 20.99 -20.80 -16.32
CA LYS A 459 19.80 -21.07 -17.16
C LYS A 459 19.57 -20.01 -18.23
N ALA A 460 19.82 -18.72 -17.93
CA ALA A 460 19.65 -17.63 -18.89
C ALA A 460 20.51 -17.81 -20.15
N GLY A 461 21.73 -18.34 -20.00
CA GLY A 461 22.61 -18.68 -21.11
C GLY A 461 22.04 -19.74 -22.08
N ALA A 462 21.02 -20.50 -21.66
CA ALA A 462 20.32 -21.49 -22.49
C ALA A 462 19.03 -20.96 -23.15
N VAL A 463 18.62 -19.71 -22.89
CA VAL A 463 17.42 -19.11 -23.50
C VAL A 463 17.73 -18.59 -24.90
N GLU A 464 17.51 -19.43 -25.92
CA GLU A 464 17.56 -19.01 -27.32
C GLU A 464 16.34 -18.15 -27.67
N ALA A 465 16.55 -16.85 -27.88
CA ALA A 465 15.60 -16.00 -28.59
C ALA A 465 15.76 -16.23 -30.10
N ASP A 466 14.70 -16.69 -30.79
CA ASP A 466 14.70 -16.73 -32.26
C ASP A 466 14.53 -15.30 -32.81
N PRO A 467 15.55 -14.70 -33.46
CA PRO A 467 15.47 -13.34 -33.97
C PRO A 467 14.57 -13.21 -35.21
N THR A 468 14.12 -14.33 -35.79
CA THR A 468 13.32 -14.37 -37.03
C THR A 468 11.81 -14.47 -36.80
N ALA A 469 11.37 -14.84 -35.60
CA ALA A 469 9.95 -14.99 -35.25
C ALA A 469 9.12 -13.69 -35.32
N LEU A 470 9.77 -12.52 -35.41
CA LEU A 470 9.13 -11.21 -35.61
C LEU A 470 9.22 -10.69 -37.06
N VAL A 471 9.85 -11.43 -37.99
CA VAL A 471 10.31 -10.91 -39.29
C VAL A 471 9.59 -11.51 -40.50
N ASP A 472 8.72 -12.51 -40.34
CA ASP A 472 7.89 -13.04 -41.46
C ASP A 472 6.65 -12.16 -41.75
N GLN A 473 6.90 -10.87 -42.01
CA GLN A 473 5.97 -10.01 -42.74
C GLN A 473 6.09 -10.34 -44.23
N PRO A 474 5.00 -10.68 -44.94
CA PRO A 474 5.08 -11.03 -46.35
C PRO A 474 5.57 -9.82 -47.17
N GLU A 475 6.73 -9.95 -47.81
CA GLU A 475 7.29 -8.90 -48.66
C GLU A 475 6.30 -8.48 -49.76
N GLY A 476 5.78 -7.25 -49.66
CA GLY A 476 5.03 -6.63 -50.75
C GLY A 476 3.60 -6.20 -50.42
N THR A 477 3.40 -5.36 -49.40
CA THR A 477 2.25 -4.42 -49.43
C THR A 477 2.65 -3.04 -48.91
N GLU A 478 2.67 -2.06 -49.82
CA GLU A 478 2.92 -0.65 -49.50
C GLU A 478 1.66 -0.06 -48.85
N VAL A 479 1.61 -0.02 -47.51
CA VAL A 479 0.46 0.52 -46.77
C VAL A 479 0.46 2.04 -46.83
N GLN A 480 -0.24 2.58 -47.83
CA GLN A 480 -0.71 3.97 -47.81
C GLN A 480 -1.78 4.13 -46.71
N PRO A 481 -1.75 5.21 -45.90
CA PRO A 481 -2.77 5.43 -44.88
C PRO A 481 -4.12 5.68 -45.57
N LYS A 482 -5.11 4.82 -45.29
CA LYS A 482 -6.49 5.00 -45.74
C LYS A 482 -7.40 5.33 -44.57
N ASN A 483 -8.19 6.38 -44.78
CA ASN A 483 -9.15 6.87 -43.80
C ASN A 483 -10.23 5.83 -43.47
N SER A 484 -10.74 5.91 -42.25
CA SER A 484 -11.81 5.10 -41.69
C SER A 484 -13.18 5.39 -42.32
N SER A 485 -13.61 4.51 -43.22
CA SER A 485 -15.02 4.29 -43.57
C SER A 485 -15.17 3.06 -44.47
N GLU A 486 -16.25 2.29 -44.27
CA GLU A 486 -16.67 1.13 -45.09
C GLU A 486 -15.86 -0.18 -44.98
N LEU A 487 -16.10 -0.94 -43.91
CA LEU A 487 -16.22 -2.40 -43.98
C LEU A 487 -17.40 -2.85 -43.12
N GLY A 488 -18.54 -3.12 -43.76
CA GLY A 488 -19.69 -3.76 -43.11
C GLY A 488 -19.65 -5.27 -43.31
N LEU A 489 -19.89 -6.04 -42.25
CA LEU A 489 -20.10 -7.48 -42.31
C LEU A 489 -21.31 -7.87 -41.47
N GLU A 490 -22.12 -8.78 -42.01
CA GLU A 490 -23.41 -9.19 -41.47
C GLU A 490 -23.25 -10.23 -40.34
N VAL A 491 -24.09 -10.13 -39.31
CA VAL A 491 -24.17 -11.11 -38.23
C VAL A 491 -25.12 -12.24 -38.65
N GLN A 492 -24.73 -13.49 -38.42
CA GLN A 492 -25.63 -14.64 -38.54
C GLN A 492 -25.48 -15.56 -37.32
N GLU A 493 -26.56 -15.68 -36.54
CA GLU A 493 -26.60 -16.48 -35.31
C GLU A 493 -26.66 -17.99 -35.61
N GLY A 494 -25.97 -18.81 -34.80
CA GLY A 494 -26.06 -20.27 -34.90
C GLY A 494 -25.05 -21.05 -34.05
N GLN A 495 -25.39 -21.27 -32.78
CA GLN A 495 -24.99 -22.38 -31.88
C GLN A 495 -23.88 -23.36 -32.37
N ILE A 496 -22.78 -23.53 -31.58
CA ILE A 496 -22.29 -24.83 -31.04
C ILE A 496 -20.91 -24.73 -30.33
N MET A 497 -20.89 -25.25 -29.10
CA MET A 497 -19.80 -25.94 -28.35
C MET A 497 -18.38 -25.36 -28.20
N THR A 498 -17.89 -25.50 -26.96
CA THR A 498 -16.51 -25.38 -26.50
C THR A 498 -15.52 -26.32 -27.18
N THR A 499 -14.46 -25.78 -27.78
CA THR A 499 -13.11 -26.39 -27.79
C THR A 499 -12.06 -25.27 -27.89
N ALA A 500 -11.23 -25.09 -26.86
CA ALA A 500 -10.03 -24.28 -26.95
C ALA A 500 -8.91 -25.13 -27.59
N ALA A 501 -8.75 -25.00 -28.90
CA ALA A 501 -7.65 -25.55 -29.70
C ALA A 501 -7.55 -24.76 -31.03
N ASP A 502 -6.36 -24.62 -31.60
CA ASP A 502 -6.05 -23.83 -32.80
C ASP A 502 -6.34 -22.31 -32.72
N ALA A 503 -5.74 -21.65 -31.72
CA ALA A 503 -5.09 -20.38 -31.99
C ALA A 503 -3.70 -20.69 -32.59
N SER A 504 -3.62 -20.75 -33.93
CA SER A 504 -2.39 -21.12 -34.63
C SER A 504 -1.27 -20.12 -34.35
N ILE A 505 -0.20 -20.60 -33.71
CA ILE A 505 1.04 -19.89 -33.38
C ILE A 505 1.61 -19.20 -34.65
N PRO A 506 2.16 -17.97 -34.55
CA PRO A 506 2.94 -17.38 -35.64
C PRO A 506 4.08 -18.32 -36.09
N PRO A 507 4.38 -18.43 -37.41
CA PRO A 507 5.51 -19.23 -37.86
C PRO A 507 6.82 -18.72 -37.22
N GLY A 508 7.52 -19.57 -36.47
CA GLY A 508 8.81 -19.24 -35.86
C GLY A 508 8.95 -19.59 -34.37
N VAL A 509 7.86 -19.75 -33.62
CA VAL A 509 7.95 -20.17 -32.20
C VAL A 509 7.74 -21.68 -32.06
N SER A 510 8.85 -22.43 -31.97
CA SER A 510 8.83 -23.85 -31.65
C SER A 510 9.41 -24.12 -30.25
N VAL A 511 8.58 -23.98 -29.22
CA VAL A 511 8.85 -24.60 -27.92
C VAL A 511 8.36 -26.06 -28.00
N PRO A 512 9.16 -27.07 -27.63
CA PRO A 512 8.62 -28.40 -27.39
C PRO A 512 7.69 -28.34 -26.16
N LEU A 513 6.39 -28.18 -26.39
CA LEU A 513 5.38 -28.23 -25.34
C LEU A 513 5.37 -29.63 -24.71
N ALA A 514 6.19 -29.83 -23.68
CA ALA A 514 6.01 -30.93 -22.76
C ALA A 514 4.71 -30.65 -22.01
N SER A 515 3.66 -31.42 -22.31
CA SER A 515 2.36 -31.34 -21.65
C SER A 515 2.40 -32.00 -20.26
N GLN A 516 3.41 -31.64 -19.47
CA GLN A 516 3.59 -32.03 -18.08
C GLN A 516 3.95 -30.75 -17.35
N THR A 517 3.12 -30.37 -16.38
CA THR A 517 3.52 -29.44 -15.33
C THR A 517 4.84 -29.95 -14.76
N PRO A 518 5.95 -29.19 -14.85
CA PRO A 518 7.17 -29.59 -14.17
C PRO A 518 6.84 -29.68 -12.67
N GLU A 519 7.26 -30.74 -11.99
CA GLU A 519 7.26 -30.70 -10.53
C GLU A 519 8.18 -29.56 -10.07
N PRO A 520 7.86 -28.86 -8.97
CA PRO A 520 8.64 -27.74 -8.47
C PRO A 520 10.05 -28.20 -8.14
N THR A 521 10.96 -27.99 -9.09
CA THR A 521 12.32 -28.52 -9.04
C THR A 521 13.20 -27.46 -8.42
N ARG A 522 13.21 -27.44 -7.09
CA ARG A 522 14.20 -26.69 -6.31
C ARG A 522 15.61 -26.98 -6.82
N LEU A 523 16.47 -25.97 -6.86
CA LEU A 523 17.91 -26.21 -7.01
C LEU A 523 18.38 -27.04 -5.80
N ASP A 524 18.99 -28.21 -6.08
CA ASP A 524 19.45 -29.16 -5.05
C ASP A 524 20.37 -28.46 -4.03
N GLY A 525 19.95 -28.36 -2.76
CA GLY A 525 20.82 -28.06 -1.63
C GLY A 525 20.44 -26.89 -0.71
N GLY A 526 19.53 -25.99 -1.12
CA GLY A 526 19.07 -24.91 -0.23
C GLY A 526 18.15 -25.41 0.89
N ALA A 527 18.19 -24.78 2.07
CA ALA A 527 17.19 -24.98 3.13
C ALA A 527 15.96 -24.06 2.88
N PRO A 528 14.71 -24.51 3.08
CA PRO A 528 13.53 -23.67 2.89
C PRO A 528 13.46 -22.57 3.96
N ALA A 529 13.25 -21.33 3.53
CA ALA A 529 13.15 -20.17 4.41
C ALA A 529 11.69 -19.80 4.74
N GLY A 530 10.78 -19.98 3.79
CA GLY A 530 9.37 -19.58 3.91
C GLY A 530 8.73 -19.48 2.53
N VAL A 531 7.64 -18.73 2.43
CA VAL A 531 6.99 -18.38 1.15
C VAL A 531 6.73 -16.88 1.06
N GLU A 532 6.59 -16.37 -0.16
CA GLU A 532 6.18 -14.97 -0.42
C GLU A 532 4.89 -14.94 -1.24
N PHE A 533 3.90 -14.17 -0.78
CA PHE A 533 2.65 -13.89 -1.47
C PHE A 533 2.62 -12.40 -1.85
N VAL A 534 2.66 -12.13 -3.16
CA VAL A 534 2.70 -10.76 -3.69
C VAL A 534 1.33 -10.39 -4.25
N CYS A 535 0.76 -9.28 -3.81
CA CYS A 535 -0.54 -8.82 -4.29
C CYS A 535 -0.43 -8.06 -5.61
N PRO A 536 -1.45 -8.11 -6.49
CA PRO A 536 -1.52 -7.21 -7.63
C PRO A 536 -1.71 -5.76 -7.16
N SER A 537 -1.48 -4.80 -8.06
CA SER A 537 -1.91 -3.42 -7.82
C SER A 537 -3.43 -3.31 -7.76
N VAL A 538 -3.92 -2.36 -6.96
CA VAL A 538 -5.33 -1.95 -6.97
C VAL A 538 -5.68 -1.30 -8.31
N THR A 539 -4.85 -0.37 -8.79
CA THR A 539 -5.09 0.35 -10.06
C THR A 539 -3.83 0.77 -10.84
N SER A 540 -2.63 0.72 -10.27
CA SER A 540 -1.39 1.13 -10.97
C SER A 540 -1.05 0.22 -12.16
N ASP A 541 -0.51 0.78 -13.26
CA ASP A 541 -0.22 0.07 -14.51
C ASP A 541 0.75 -1.10 -14.29
N GLY A 542 0.34 -2.32 -14.67
CA GLY A 542 1.13 -3.54 -14.54
C GLY A 542 1.82 -3.99 -15.84
N PHE A 543 2.31 -5.22 -15.84
CA PHE A 543 3.00 -5.83 -17.00
C PHE A 543 2.18 -5.77 -18.29
N TYR A 544 0.88 -6.03 -18.19
CA TYR A 544 -0.04 -6.00 -19.33
C TYR A 544 -0.17 -4.60 -19.96
N GLU A 545 -0.31 -3.55 -19.15
CA GLU A 545 -0.39 -2.15 -19.61
C GLU A 545 0.88 -1.74 -20.37
N ILE A 546 2.05 -2.02 -19.79
CA ILE A 546 3.36 -1.73 -20.38
C ILE A 546 3.50 -2.42 -21.75
N VAL A 547 3.26 -3.74 -21.79
CA VAL A 547 3.34 -4.53 -23.03
C VAL A 547 2.29 -4.08 -24.05
N ARG A 548 1.11 -3.62 -23.60
CA ARG A 548 0.06 -3.08 -24.47
C ARG A 548 0.39 -1.73 -25.07
N GLY A 549 1.13 -0.88 -24.36
CA GLY A 549 1.70 0.35 -24.91
C GLY A 549 2.62 0.07 -26.11
N ILE A 550 3.37 -1.04 -26.06
CA ILE A 550 4.30 -1.46 -27.10
C ILE A 550 3.60 -2.19 -28.26
N LEU A 551 2.80 -3.23 -27.97
CA LEU A 551 2.23 -4.13 -28.99
C LEU A 551 0.88 -3.67 -29.57
N GLN A 552 0.26 -2.64 -29.00
CA GLN A 552 -0.96 -2.00 -29.51
C GLN A 552 -2.14 -2.95 -29.80
N GLY A 553 -2.36 -3.95 -28.93
CA GLY A 553 -3.53 -4.83 -29.02
C GLY A 553 -3.69 -5.76 -27.81
N PRO A 554 -4.89 -5.88 -27.20
CA PRO A 554 -5.08 -6.57 -25.92
C PRO A 554 -4.72 -8.07 -25.99
N LEU A 555 -5.16 -8.80 -27.03
CA LEU A 555 -4.89 -10.24 -27.14
C LEU A 555 -3.39 -10.56 -27.37
N LEU A 556 -2.70 -9.72 -28.14
CA LEU A 556 -1.26 -9.89 -28.37
C LEU A 556 -0.47 -9.63 -27.09
N SER A 557 -0.91 -8.65 -26.29
CA SER A 557 -0.26 -8.28 -25.04
C SER A 557 -0.48 -9.34 -23.96
N ILE A 558 -1.69 -9.90 -23.84
CA ILE A 558 -1.97 -11.06 -22.98
C ILE A 558 -1.05 -12.23 -23.33
N GLY A 559 -1.01 -12.65 -24.61
CA GLY A 559 -0.16 -13.78 -25.02
C GLY A 559 1.34 -13.54 -24.83
N ALA A 560 1.80 -12.29 -24.92
CA ALA A 560 3.18 -11.92 -24.64
C ALA A 560 3.50 -11.97 -23.13
N VAL A 561 2.59 -11.52 -22.25
CA VAL A 561 2.76 -11.62 -20.79
C VAL A 561 2.71 -13.07 -20.32
N GLU A 562 1.80 -13.88 -20.87
CA GLU A 562 1.72 -15.32 -20.57
C GLU A 562 3.00 -16.07 -21.00
N LEU A 563 3.55 -15.74 -22.18
CA LEU A 563 4.83 -16.27 -22.65
C LEU A 563 5.99 -15.83 -21.74
N ALA A 564 6.03 -14.56 -21.34
CA ALA A 564 7.05 -14.05 -20.40
C ALA A 564 6.98 -14.79 -19.06
N GLY A 565 5.78 -15.03 -18.50
CA GLY A 565 5.58 -15.83 -17.30
C GLY A 565 6.15 -17.24 -17.39
N GLY A 566 5.96 -17.92 -18.54
CA GLY A 566 6.55 -19.24 -18.78
C GLY A 566 8.09 -19.24 -18.80
N ILE A 567 8.70 -18.14 -19.26
CA ILE A 567 10.17 -17.98 -19.27
C ILE A 567 10.67 -17.60 -17.88
N LEU A 568 9.97 -16.72 -17.16
CA LEU A 568 10.27 -16.36 -15.77
C LEU A 568 10.27 -17.59 -14.86
N LYS A 569 9.27 -18.48 -14.98
CA LYS A 569 9.22 -19.74 -14.21
C LYS A 569 10.32 -20.74 -14.61
N MET A 570 10.81 -20.69 -15.84
CA MET A 570 11.96 -21.51 -16.26
C MET A 570 13.25 -21.02 -15.57
N LEU A 571 13.45 -19.71 -15.55
CA LEU A 571 14.64 -19.03 -15.02
C LEU A 571 14.68 -19.11 -13.49
N ASN A 572 13.61 -18.69 -12.83
CA ASN A 572 13.50 -18.55 -11.38
C ASN A 572 12.85 -19.81 -10.79
N PRO A 573 13.64 -20.72 -10.16
CA PRO A 573 13.10 -22.00 -9.69
C PRO A 573 12.18 -21.89 -8.46
N SER A 574 12.16 -20.74 -7.79
CA SER A 574 11.24 -20.45 -6.69
C SER A 574 9.81 -20.10 -7.15
N LEU A 575 9.66 -19.68 -8.42
CA LEU A 575 8.42 -19.08 -8.91
C LEU A 575 7.36 -20.12 -9.19
N GLU A 576 6.32 -20.15 -8.36
CA GLU A 576 5.21 -21.09 -8.53
C GLU A 576 4.05 -20.51 -9.34
N HIS A 577 3.71 -19.25 -9.12
CA HIS A 577 2.63 -18.55 -9.82
C HIS A 577 3.03 -17.13 -10.21
N PHE A 578 2.65 -16.73 -11.42
CA PHE A 578 2.74 -15.35 -11.90
C PHE A 578 1.43 -14.97 -12.59
N ASP A 579 0.90 -13.78 -12.29
CA ASP A 579 -0.15 -13.12 -13.07
C ASP A 579 0.19 -11.64 -13.26
N GLY A 580 0.71 -11.31 -14.45
CA GLY A 580 1.03 -9.94 -14.87
C GLY A 580 -0.12 -9.20 -15.57
N ILE A 581 -1.37 -9.63 -15.38
CA ILE A 581 -2.56 -9.12 -16.10
C ILE A 581 -3.67 -8.66 -15.14
N GLY A 582 -3.84 -9.32 -14.00
CA GLY A 582 -4.88 -9.00 -13.03
C GLY A 582 -4.55 -7.81 -12.12
N HIS A 583 -5.48 -6.87 -12.00
CA HIS A 583 -5.55 -5.90 -10.90
C HIS A 583 -6.58 -6.37 -9.87
N GLY A 584 -6.37 -6.11 -8.58
CA GLY A 584 -7.24 -6.67 -7.55
C GLY A 584 -6.67 -6.65 -6.14
N PHE A 585 -6.89 -7.74 -5.40
CA PHE A 585 -6.38 -7.95 -4.05
C PHE A 585 -6.11 -9.43 -3.78
N ALA A 586 -5.31 -9.73 -2.75
CA ALA A 586 -5.20 -11.07 -2.17
C ALA A 586 -6.00 -11.15 -0.86
N LEU A 587 -6.78 -12.21 -0.68
CA LEU A 587 -7.42 -12.56 0.58
C LEU A 587 -6.53 -13.60 1.29
N ILE A 588 -5.97 -13.23 2.44
CA ILE A 588 -5.12 -14.11 3.23
C ILE A 588 -5.94 -14.74 4.36
N ASP A 589 -5.90 -16.06 4.49
CA ASP A 589 -6.55 -16.87 5.54
C ASP A 589 -5.47 -17.68 6.27
N VAL A 590 -5.38 -17.49 7.60
CA VAL A 590 -4.34 -18.06 8.46
C VAL A 590 -5.00 -18.94 9.52
N THR A 591 -4.62 -20.20 9.56
CA THR A 591 -5.02 -21.19 10.58
C THR A 591 -3.78 -21.92 11.11
N PRO A 592 -3.85 -22.65 12.24
CA PRO A 592 -2.69 -23.38 12.76
C PRO A 592 -2.07 -24.37 11.75
N GLU A 593 -2.85 -24.83 10.77
CA GLU A 593 -2.44 -25.80 9.76
C GLU A 593 -1.87 -25.19 8.48
N ARG A 594 -2.24 -23.95 8.12
CA ARG A 594 -1.86 -23.32 6.84
C ARG A 594 -1.96 -21.79 6.84
N VAL A 595 -1.24 -21.16 5.90
CA VAL A 595 -1.58 -19.85 5.35
C VAL A 595 -1.99 -20.02 3.90
N GLN A 596 -3.16 -19.50 3.53
CA GLN A 596 -3.70 -19.53 2.18
C GLN A 596 -3.91 -18.11 1.64
N ALA A 597 -3.50 -17.87 0.40
CA ALA A 597 -3.75 -16.66 -0.37
C ALA A 597 -4.72 -16.96 -1.53
N ASP A 598 -5.86 -16.30 -1.52
CA ASP A 598 -6.88 -16.32 -2.58
C ASP A 598 -6.80 -15.02 -3.39
N TYR A 599 -6.47 -15.12 -4.67
CA TYR A 599 -6.34 -13.95 -5.54
C TYR A 599 -7.68 -13.60 -6.20
N HIS A 600 -8.11 -12.36 -6.02
CA HIS A 600 -9.34 -11.81 -6.56
C HIS A 600 -9.02 -10.67 -7.53
N TYR A 601 -9.35 -10.83 -8.81
CA TYR A 601 -9.03 -9.85 -9.86
C TYR A 601 -10.28 -9.22 -10.48
N LEU A 602 -10.13 -8.01 -11.01
CA LEU A 602 -11.05 -7.43 -11.99
C LEU A 602 -11.19 -8.33 -13.24
N PRO A 603 -12.26 -8.20 -14.06
CA PRO A 603 -12.46 -9.06 -15.22
C PRO A 603 -11.28 -8.96 -16.19
N ARG A 604 -10.77 -10.08 -16.72
CA ARG A 604 -9.61 -10.05 -17.62
C ARG A 604 -9.86 -9.17 -18.87
N PRO A 605 -8.82 -8.44 -19.37
CA PRO A 605 -8.94 -7.61 -20.57
C PRO A 605 -9.37 -8.37 -21.84
N ARG A 606 -10.12 -7.72 -22.72
CA ARG A 606 -10.67 -8.26 -24.00
C ARG A 606 -10.61 -7.21 -25.11
N ILE A 607 -10.87 -7.60 -26.36
CA ILE A 607 -10.88 -6.66 -27.52
C ILE A 607 -11.87 -5.49 -27.31
N ASP A 608 -13.07 -5.82 -26.84
CA ASP A 608 -14.17 -4.89 -26.56
C ASP A 608 -14.06 -4.22 -25.18
N TYR A 609 -13.09 -4.63 -24.36
CA TYR A 609 -12.93 -4.23 -22.97
C TYR A 609 -11.44 -4.27 -22.58
N PRO A 610 -10.59 -3.41 -23.18
CA PRO A 610 -9.14 -3.61 -23.19
C PRO A 610 -8.42 -3.12 -21.92
N ASP A 611 -9.11 -2.39 -21.06
CA ASP A 611 -8.66 -1.96 -19.74
C ASP A 611 -9.84 -2.03 -18.75
N PRO A 612 -9.87 -3.03 -17.86
CA PRO A 612 -10.94 -3.21 -16.87
C PRO A 612 -11.03 -2.08 -15.83
N ARG A 613 -9.93 -1.36 -15.58
CA ARG A 613 -9.87 -0.32 -14.54
C ARG A 613 -10.63 0.96 -14.92
N LEU A 614 -10.97 1.10 -16.21
CA LEU A 614 -11.78 2.20 -16.75
C LEU A 614 -13.28 2.03 -16.47
N ASP A 615 -13.71 0.88 -15.96
CA ASP A 615 -15.11 0.55 -15.70
C ASP A 615 -15.43 0.63 -14.21
N ASP A 616 -16.02 1.74 -13.81
CA ASP A 616 -16.53 1.96 -12.45
C ASP A 616 -17.60 0.93 -12.03
N SER A 617 -18.18 0.14 -12.95
CA SER A 617 -19.10 -0.95 -12.63
C SER A 617 -18.44 -2.34 -12.50
N ALA A 618 -17.12 -2.42 -12.69
CA ALA A 618 -16.38 -3.68 -12.56
C ALA A 618 -16.49 -4.27 -11.15
N THR A 619 -16.45 -5.61 -11.08
CA THR A 619 -16.43 -6.36 -9.83
C THR A 619 -15.29 -7.38 -9.88
N THR A 620 -14.63 -7.58 -8.74
CA THR A 620 -13.58 -8.60 -8.63
C THR A 620 -14.18 -10.01 -8.57
N ALA A 621 -13.49 -10.99 -9.12
CA ALA A 621 -13.81 -12.41 -9.01
C ALA A 621 -12.58 -13.20 -8.54
N HIS A 622 -12.81 -14.29 -7.79
CA HIS A 622 -11.76 -15.27 -7.48
C HIS A 622 -11.14 -15.82 -8.76
N ALA A 623 -9.82 -15.99 -8.76
CA ALA A 623 -9.05 -16.46 -9.92
C ALA A 623 -8.10 -17.63 -9.60
N SER A 624 -7.36 -17.57 -8.50
CA SER A 624 -6.42 -18.63 -8.08
C SER A 624 -6.29 -18.70 -6.55
N SER A 625 -5.83 -19.84 -6.05
CA SER A 625 -5.64 -20.09 -4.62
C SER A 625 -4.35 -20.86 -4.38
N TRP A 626 -3.52 -20.35 -3.47
CA TRP A 626 -2.22 -20.91 -3.13
C TRP A 626 -2.06 -20.98 -1.61
N GLN A 627 -1.35 -21.97 -1.09
CA GLN A 627 -1.21 -22.16 0.35
C GLN A 627 0.17 -22.71 0.71
N THR A 628 0.65 -22.38 1.89
CA THR A 628 1.75 -23.09 2.57
C THR A 628 1.17 -23.84 3.76
N LEU A 629 1.67 -25.05 4.03
CA LEU A 629 1.22 -25.88 5.15
C LEU A 629 2.23 -25.79 6.29
N ALA A 630 1.73 -25.84 7.54
CA ALA A 630 2.59 -25.72 8.72
C ALA A 630 3.70 -26.80 8.72
N GLY A 631 4.94 -26.35 8.80
CA GLY A 631 6.15 -27.19 8.78
C GLY A 631 6.69 -27.52 7.39
N THR A 632 6.06 -27.09 6.29
CA THR A 632 6.61 -27.30 4.93
C THR A 632 7.52 -26.18 4.49
N ARG A 633 7.18 -24.91 4.80
CA ARG A 633 7.82 -23.71 4.20
C ARG A 633 7.87 -23.76 2.67
N GLU A 634 6.86 -24.40 2.08
CA GLU A 634 6.74 -24.65 0.66
C GLU A 634 5.28 -24.44 0.24
N VAL A 635 5.08 -23.68 -0.83
CA VAL A 635 3.78 -23.35 -1.38
C VAL A 635 3.28 -24.47 -2.30
N ILE A 636 1.98 -24.68 -2.27
CA ILE A 636 1.23 -25.56 -3.17
C ILE A 636 -0.04 -24.85 -3.63
N ALA A 637 -0.63 -25.28 -4.74
CA ALA A 637 -1.98 -24.87 -5.08
C ALA A 637 -2.97 -25.36 -3.99
N ALA A 638 -3.97 -24.55 -3.66
CA ALA A 638 -5.04 -24.98 -2.77
C ALA A 638 -6.14 -25.74 -3.53
N ASP A 639 -6.74 -26.75 -2.89
CA ASP A 639 -7.80 -27.57 -3.50
C ASP A 639 -9.10 -26.79 -3.78
N SER A 640 -9.30 -25.67 -3.06
CA SER A 640 -10.46 -24.78 -3.22
C SER A 640 -10.13 -23.36 -2.76
N PRO A 641 -10.97 -22.37 -3.15
CA PRO A 641 -11.00 -21.07 -2.49
C PRO A 641 -11.19 -21.19 -0.98
N VAL A 642 -10.78 -20.16 -0.26
CA VAL A 642 -11.05 -19.94 1.16
C VAL A 642 -12.56 -19.98 1.40
N GLY A 643 -12.99 -20.86 2.31
CA GLY A 643 -14.40 -21.06 2.62
C GLY A 643 -14.97 -20.08 3.64
N GLU A 644 -16.20 -20.35 4.06
CA GLU A 644 -16.81 -19.74 5.26
C GLU A 644 -15.85 -19.85 6.47
N ARG A 645 -15.85 -18.83 7.33
CA ARG A 645 -15.03 -18.83 8.54
C ARG A 645 -15.52 -19.88 9.55
N SER A 646 -14.59 -20.40 10.35
CA SER A 646 -14.89 -21.22 11.53
C SER A 646 -15.32 -20.41 12.75
N ASP A 647 -14.99 -19.12 12.77
CA ASP A 647 -15.25 -18.18 13.86
C ASP A 647 -15.67 -16.80 13.33
N GLU A 648 -16.25 -15.99 14.21
CA GLU A 648 -16.56 -14.59 13.92
C GLU A 648 -16.20 -13.70 15.13
N PRO A 649 -15.88 -12.42 14.91
CA PRO A 649 -15.63 -11.45 15.98
C PRO A 649 -16.86 -11.26 16.84
N ARG A 650 -16.67 -11.14 18.16
CA ARG A 650 -17.77 -10.88 19.10
C ARG A 650 -18.41 -9.52 18.81
N ILE A 651 -19.69 -9.37 19.17
CA ILE A 651 -20.34 -8.06 19.31
C ILE A 651 -20.35 -7.75 20.81
N ALA A 652 -19.85 -6.58 21.21
CA ALA A 652 -19.81 -6.18 22.61
C ALA A 652 -21.22 -6.16 23.25
N GLU A 653 -21.33 -6.54 24.52
CA GLU A 653 -22.63 -6.53 25.20
C GLU A 653 -23.08 -5.09 25.51
N CYS A 654 -24.26 -4.70 25.00
CA CYS A 654 -24.89 -3.46 25.42
C CYS A 654 -25.43 -3.57 26.87
N VAL A 655 -24.58 -3.26 27.84
CA VAL A 655 -24.98 -3.15 29.25
C VAL A 655 -25.67 -1.81 29.50
N VAL A 656 -26.93 -1.69 29.07
CA VAL A 656 -27.77 -0.55 29.47
C VAL A 656 -27.89 -0.55 31.00
N PRO A 657 -27.40 0.48 31.71
CA PRO A 657 -27.47 0.50 33.17
C PRO A 657 -28.95 0.51 33.58
N SER A 658 -29.40 -0.58 34.22
CA SER A 658 -30.79 -0.71 34.62
C SER A 658 -31.16 0.49 35.50
N GLN A 659 -32.16 1.27 35.09
CA GLN A 659 -32.60 2.44 35.84
C GLN A 659 -33.02 1.99 37.24
N THR A 660 -32.15 2.20 38.22
CA THR A 660 -32.49 1.99 39.62
C THR A 660 -33.56 3.04 39.94
N PRO A 661 -34.80 2.65 40.28
CA PRO A 661 -35.88 3.60 40.42
C PRO A 661 -35.57 4.54 41.58
N THR A 662 -35.32 5.82 41.28
CA THR A 662 -35.01 6.84 42.26
C THR A 662 -36.12 6.88 43.32
N PRO A 663 -35.79 6.76 44.62
CA PRO A 663 -36.81 6.82 45.67
C PRO A 663 -37.42 8.22 45.71
N SER A 664 -38.73 8.30 45.51
CA SER A 664 -39.48 9.55 45.64
C SER A 664 -39.59 9.99 47.11
N GLU A 665 -38.73 10.91 47.52
CA GLU A 665 -38.98 11.83 48.63
C GLU A 665 -39.25 13.24 48.05
N THR A 666 -40.16 14.05 48.56
CA THR A 666 -40.43 14.31 49.98
C THR A 666 -41.91 14.65 50.25
N ALA A 667 -42.36 14.37 51.48
CA ALA A 667 -43.74 14.50 51.94
C ALA A 667 -44.13 15.88 52.52
N THR A 668 -45.41 16.05 52.90
CA THR A 668 -45.79 16.81 54.12
C THR A 668 -47.15 16.31 54.65
N PRO A 669 -47.45 16.38 55.98
CA PRO A 669 -48.42 15.49 56.64
C PRO A 669 -49.72 16.17 57.11
N SER A 670 -50.71 15.39 57.57
CA SER A 670 -51.29 15.57 58.93
C SER A 670 -52.30 14.48 59.36
N HIS A 671 -52.44 14.34 60.70
CA HIS A 671 -53.56 13.77 61.49
C HIS A 671 -53.90 12.25 61.48
N THR A 672 -53.55 11.61 62.61
CA THR A 672 -54.15 10.39 63.20
C THR A 672 -55.53 10.70 63.84
N PRO A 673 -56.44 9.72 64.02
CA PRO A 673 -56.40 8.89 65.24
C PRO A 673 -56.91 7.41 65.16
N THR A 674 -56.06 6.47 65.58
CA THR A 674 -56.33 5.31 66.49
C THR A 674 -57.38 4.21 66.06
N PRO A 675 -57.55 3.05 66.78
CA PRO A 675 -57.11 1.75 66.22
C PRO A 675 -58.17 0.61 66.20
N SER A 676 -57.88 -0.53 65.54
CA SER A 676 -58.65 -1.78 65.71
C SER A 676 -57.93 -3.08 65.28
N HIS A 677 -57.60 -3.92 66.27
CA HIS A 677 -57.66 -5.40 66.29
C HIS A 677 -56.97 -6.32 65.25
N THR A 678 -55.98 -7.07 65.75
CA THR A 678 -55.52 -8.46 65.43
C THR A 678 -56.71 -9.46 65.41
N PRO A 679 -56.72 -10.63 64.68
CA PRO A 679 -55.63 -11.62 64.69
C PRO A 679 -55.36 -12.55 63.47
N THR A 680 -54.23 -13.26 63.59
CA THR A 680 -53.77 -14.56 62.99
C THR A 680 -54.83 -15.69 63.17
N PRO A 681 -54.77 -16.93 62.55
CA PRO A 681 -53.56 -17.66 62.11
C PRO A 681 -53.63 -18.66 60.90
N SER A 682 -52.49 -19.34 60.64
CA SER A 682 -52.34 -20.77 60.25
C SER A 682 -52.86 -21.30 58.90
N HIS A 683 -52.01 -22.00 58.14
CA HIS A 683 -52.08 -23.47 57.93
C HIS A 683 -50.81 -24.03 57.24
N THR A 684 -50.58 -25.35 57.36
CA THR A 684 -49.30 -26.04 57.07
C THR A 684 -49.48 -27.16 56.00
N PRO A 685 -48.55 -28.11 55.70
CA PRO A 685 -48.24 -28.55 54.32
C PRO A 685 -48.76 -29.97 53.98
N THR A 686 -48.45 -30.50 52.78
CA THR A 686 -48.47 -31.95 52.38
C THR A 686 -48.22 -32.08 50.85
N GLN A 687 -47.67 -33.14 50.22
CA GLN A 687 -46.73 -34.26 50.51
C GLN A 687 -46.29 -34.89 49.15
N SER A 688 -45.21 -35.69 49.19
CA SER A 688 -44.77 -36.76 48.23
C SER A 688 -45.87 -37.84 47.96
N PRO A 689 -45.76 -38.88 47.06
CA PRO A 689 -44.56 -39.72 46.85
C PRO A 689 -44.30 -40.45 45.50
N GLU A 690 -43.13 -41.13 45.50
CA GLU A 690 -42.53 -42.11 44.58
C GLU A 690 -43.15 -43.53 44.75
N PRO A 691 -42.79 -44.61 43.97
CA PRO A 691 -41.60 -45.45 44.31
C PRO A 691 -40.97 -46.42 43.22
N SER A 692 -39.77 -47.00 43.52
CA SER A 692 -39.27 -48.37 43.11
C SER A 692 -38.73 -48.65 41.66
N VAL A 693 -37.87 -49.65 41.32
CA VAL A 693 -36.98 -50.63 42.04
C VAL A 693 -35.84 -51.28 41.16
N THR A 694 -34.58 -51.24 41.63
CA THR A 694 -33.47 -52.24 41.74
C THR A 694 -33.03 -53.28 40.66
N MET A 695 -31.68 -53.40 40.48
CA MET A 695 -30.80 -54.62 40.36
C MET A 695 -29.75 -54.64 39.20
N ASN A 696 -28.57 -55.22 39.50
CA ASN A 696 -27.35 -55.40 38.67
C ASN A 696 -27.18 -56.89 38.26
N PRO A 697 -26.28 -57.30 37.32
CA PRO A 697 -24.94 -57.81 37.76
C PRO A 697 -23.76 -57.76 36.74
N THR A 698 -22.53 -57.97 37.24
CA THR A 698 -21.25 -58.24 36.53
C THR A 698 -21.02 -59.76 36.32
N PRO A 699 -20.03 -60.25 35.52
CA PRO A 699 -18.74 -60.67 36.12
C PRO A 699 -17.45 -60.73 35.22
N THR A 700 -16.26 -60.56 35.86
CA THR A 700 -14.91 -61.21 35.63
C THR A 700 -14.23 -61.29 34.23
N GLY A 701 -12.89 -61.26 34.09
CA GLY A 701 -11.80 -61.42 35.09
C GLY A 701 -10.36 -61.16 34.56
N ASP A 702 -9.35 -61.67 35.29
CA ASP A 702 -7.97 -61.14 35.42
C ASP A 702 -6.91 -61.54 34.36
N ALA A 703 -5.86 -60.70 34.21
CA ALA A 703 -4.43 -61.07 34.43
C ALA A 703 -3.46 -59.86 34.34
N ALA A 704 -2.44 -59.83 35.21
CA ALA A 704 -1.36 -58.82 35.31
C ALA A 704 0.04 -59.52 35.07
N PRO A 705 1.26 -58.95 35.29
CA PRO A 705 1.62 -57.74 36.07
C PRO A 705 2.86 -56.88 35.63
N ILE A 706 3.18 -55.88 36.48
CA ILE A 706 4.47 -55.15 36.73
C ILE A 706 5.14 -54.37 35.58
N THR A 707 5.60 -53.12 35.73
CA THR A 707 5.99 -52.30 36.92
C THR A 707 5.74 -50.79 36.57
N ALA A 708 5.76 -49.75 37.43
CA ALA A 708 6.13 -49.57 38.85
C ALA A 708 5.27 -48.47 39.55
N ALA A 709 5.85 -47.66 40.47
CA ALA A 709 5.24 -46.55 41.25
C ALA A 709 6.37 -45.58 41.73
N PRO A 710 6.17 -44.43 42.45
CA PRO A 710 5.08 -44.12 43.39
C PRO A 710 4.52 -42.66 43.38
N THR A 711 3.67 -42.38 44.38
CA THR A 711 2.73 -41.24 44.53
C THR A 711 3.18 -40.12 45.51
N ALA A 712 2.38 -39.05 45.54
CA ALA A 712 2.53 -37.77 46.27
C ALA A 712 2.35 -37.80 47.81
N SER A 713 2.59 -36.65 48.47
CA SER A 713 2.07 -36.34 49.83
C SER A 713 1.92 -34.83 50.16
N SER A 714 0.68 -34.32 50.04
CA SER A 714 -0.09 -33.42 50.94
C SER A 714 0.50 -32.20 51.73
N THR A 715 -0.19 -31.05 51.55
CA THR A 715 -0.53 -29.94 52.52
C THR A 715 0.54 -28.97 53.06
N PRO A 716 0.16 -27.74 53.56
CA PRO A 716 -1.09 -26.96 53.43
C PRO A 716 -0.90 -25.48 52.99
N ALA A 717 -2.01 -24.73 52.81
CA ALA A 717 -2.03 -23.29 52.49
C ALA A 717 -1.88 -22.36 53.73
N PRO A 718 -1.49 -21.09 53.53
CA PRO A 718 -1.87 -20.02 54.47
C PRO A 718 -2.33 -18.68 53.82
N THR A 719 -3.52 -18.24 54.23
CA THR A 719 -3.95 -16.85 54.57
C THR A 719 -3.57 -15.65 53.69
N THR A 720 -4.62 -14.98 53.19
CA THR A 720 -4.67 -13.57 52.78
C THR A 720 -4.44 -12.59 53.95
N PRO A 721 -3.74 -11.46 53.72
CA PRO A 721 -3.95 -10.21 54.44
C PRO A 721 -4.75 -9.21 53.59
N SER A 722 -5.69 -8.50 54.22
CA SER A 722 -6.52 -7.47 53.57
C SER A 722 -6.04 -6.05 53.92
N GLY A 723 -6.03 -5.17 52.92
CA GLY A 723 -5.98 -3.70 53.07
C GLY A 723 -4.61 -3.05 53.28
N THR A 724 -4.22 -2.12 52.41
CA THR A 724 -4.25 -0.65 52.65
C THR A 724 -4.15 0.05 51.24
N PRO A 725 -4.15 1.39 51.11
CA PRO A 725 -5.21 2.14 50.43
C PRO A 725 -4.93 2.51 48.96
N VAL A 726 -6.00 2.91 48.26
CA VAL A 726 -5.96 3.58 46.95
C VAL A 726 -5.19 4.91 47.05
N PRO A 727 -4.24 5.20 46.14
CA PRO A 727 -3.69 6.54 46.00
C PRO A 727 -4.70 7.47 45.33
N THR A 728 -5.12 8.52 46.01
CA THR A 728 -5.90 9.61 45.39
C THR A 728 -5.01 10.41 44.45
N THR A 729 -5.31 10.40 43.15
CA THR A 729 -4.70 11.29 42.16
C THR A 729 -5.11 12.76 42.43
N PRO A 730 -4.16 13.70 42.58
CA PRO A 730 -4.50 15.12 42.64
C PRO A 730 -4.85 15.63 41.24
N SER A 731 -6.07 16.14 41.04
CA SER A 731 -6.38 16.94 39.86
C SER A 731 -5.61 18.27 39.87
N GLY A 732 -5.04 18.64 38.73
CA GLY A 732 -4.63 20.01 38.44
C GLY A 732 -3.12 20.25 38.35
N THR A 733 -2.60 20.23 37.13
CA THR A 733 -1.36 20.92 36.73
C THR A 733 -1.70 21.85 35.55
N PRO A 734 -1.16 23.08 35.45
CA PRO A 734 -1.63 24.08 34.49
C PRO A 734 -1.12 23.84 33.05
N ALA A 735 -1.74 24.54 32.09
CA ALA A 735 -1.32 24.56 30.69
C ALA A 735 0.15 25.00 30.51
N PRO A 736 0.89 24.47 29.51
CA PRO A 736 2.27 24.87 29.25
C PRO A 736 2.33 26.27 28.65
N THR A 737 3.14 27.15 29.24
CA THR A 737 3.54 28.42 28.61
C THR A 737 4.79 28.22 27.76
N THR A 738 4.73 28.65 26.50
CA THR A 738 5.83 28.58 25.52
C THR A 738 7.06 29.39 25.94
N PRO A 739 8.28 28.81 25.93
CA PRO A 739 9.52 29.56 25.98
C PRO A 739 10.19 29.60 24.59
N SER A 740 10.33 30.79 24.01
CA SER A 740 11.15 30.99 22.80
C SER A 740 12.65 30.95 23.14
N GLY A 741 13.45 30.30 22.29
CA GLY A 741 14.89 30.55 22.16
C GLY A 741 15.81 29.39 22.54
N THR A 742 16.33 28.70 21.52
CA THR A 742 17.39 27.68 21.65
C THR A 742 18.78 28.34 21.57
N PRO A 743 19.67 28.15 22.58
CA PRO A 743 21.09 28.43 22.45
C PRO A 743 21.82 27.24 21.79
N ALA A 744 22.79 27.51 20.92
CA ALA A 744 23.58 26.46 20.25
C ALA A 744 24.45 25.64 21.23
N PRO A 745 24.61 24.32 21.03
CA PRO A 745 25.41 23.48 21.91
C PRO A 745 26.92 23.62 21.66
N THR A 746 27.70 23.80 22.72
CA THR A 746 29.17 23.72 22.70
C THR A 746 29.64 22.33 23.10
N THR A 747 30.54 21.73 22.32
CA THR A 747 31.14 20.42 22.61
C THR A 747 32.26 20.49 23.67
N PRO A 748 32.27 19.58 24.66
CA PRO A 748 33.46 19.25 25.46
C PRO A 748 34.09 17.95 24.96
N SER A 749 35.42 17.95 24.78
CA SER A 749 36.20 16.78 24.35
C SER A 749 37.04 16.17 25.48
N SER A 750 37.37 14.88 25.33
CA SER A 750 38.46 14.11 25.96
C SER A 750 38.21 13.34 27.28
N THR A 751 38.23 11.99 27.17
CA THR A 751 39.07 11.05 27.95
C THR A 751 39.07 9.66 27.23
N PRO A 752 39.95 8.68 27.53
CA PRO A 752 40.63 7.91 26.47
C PRO A 752 40.31 6.40 26.41
N ALA A 753 40.60 5.79 25.25
CA ALA A 753 40.47 4.35 25.01
C ALA A 753 41.65 3.51 25.59
N PRO A 754 41.43 2.23 25.96
CA PRO A 754 42.47 1.31 26.44
C PRO A 754 43.32 0.73 25.29
N THR A 755 44.46 0.11 25.63
CA THR A 755 45.51 -0.29 24.67
C THR A 755 45.91 -1.78 24.74
N THR A 756 46.66 -2.20 23.70
CA THR A 756 47.57 -3.39 23.58
C THR A 756 47.04 -4.61 22.74
N PRO A 757 47.90 -5.49 22.15
CA PRO A 757 48.52 -5.23 20.82
C PRO A 757 48.74 -6.47 19.87
N SER A 758 49.38 -6.22 18.70
CA SER A 758 50.14 -7.17 17.82
C SER A 758 49.32 -7.95 16.74
N SER A 759 49.76 -8.19 15.49
CA SER A 759 51.09 -8.04 14.80
C SER A 759 51.02 -7.71 13.29
N THR A 760 52.05 -7.02 12.80
CA THR A 760 52.46 -6.62 11.41
C THR A 760 52.70 -7.80 10.41
N PRO A 761 52.88 -7.62 9.06
CA PRO A 761 53.36 -6.42 8.33
C PRO A 761 52.67 -6.00 7.01
N ALA A 762 53.03 -4.79 6.53
CA ALA A 762 52.52 -4.14 5.31
C ALA A 762 53.49 -4.18 4.10
N PRO A 763 52.99 -3.98 2.86
CA PRO A 763 53.77 -3.51 1.71
C PRO A 763 53.51 -2.04 1.34
N THR A 764 54.29 -1.53 0.39
CA THR A 764 54.57 -0.10 0.11
C THR A 764 53.62 0.62 -0.86
N THR A 765 53.42 1.92 -0.62
CA THR A 765 52.85 2.90 -1.57
C THR A 765 53.75 3.20 -2.78
N PRO A 766 53.16 3.64 -3.90
CA PRO A 766 53.65 4.81 -4.62
C PRO A 766 52.60 5.94 -4.67
N SER A 767 53.04 7.20 -4.73
CA SER A 767 52.16 8.38 -4.68
C SER A 767 51.91 9.01 -6.05
N SER A 768 50.72 9.60 -6.23
CA SER A 768 50.55 10.98 -6.73
C SER A 768 49.07 11.34 -6.99
N THR A 769 48.58 12.41 -6.37
CA THR A 769 47.46 13.30 -6.81
C THR A 769 47.42 14.52 -5.85
N PRO A 770 47.18 15.76 -6.30
CA PRO A 770 47.40 16.97 -5.50
C PRO A 770 46.23 17.37 -4.57
N ALA A 771 46.52 18.25 -3.62
CA ALA A 771 45.58 18.73 -2.60
C ALA A 771 44.53 19.74 -3.14
N PRO A 772 43.29 19.73 -2.59
CA PRO A 772 42.25 20.71 -2.94
C PRO A 772 42.49 22.08 -2.28
N THR A 773 42.15 23.15 -3.01
CA THR A 773 42.26 24.54 -2.54
C THR A 773 40.98 25.04 -1.89
N THR A 774 41.08 25.59 -0.68
CA THR A 774 39.98 26.29 0.01
C THR A 774 39.64 27.66 -0.60
N PRO A 775 38.37 27.99 -0.84
CA PRO A 775 37.90 29.36 -0.98
C PRO A 775 37.54 29.96 0.39
N SER A 776 37.97 31.19 0.66
CA SER A 776 37.55 31.99 1.81
C SER A 776 37.04 33.35 1.33
N SER A 777 35.82 33.72 1.71
CA SER A 777 35.47 35.07 2.17
C SER A 777 33.97 35.21 2.47
N THR A 778 33.65 35.64 3.69
CA THR A 778 32.30 36.03 4.13
C THR A 778 32.13 37.55 4.03
N PRO A 779 31.00 38.06 3.50
CA PRO A 779 30.52 39.42 3.77
C PRO A 779 29.51 39.43 4.93
N ALA A 780 29.55 40.49 5.75
CA ALA A 780 28.67 40.68 6.91
C ALA A 780 27.25 41.17 6.51
N PRO A 781 26.22 40.96 7.37
CA PRO A 781 24.83 41.24 7.02
C PRO A 781 24.45 42.72 7.14
N THR A 782 23.55 43.18 6.27
CA THR A 782 22.90 44.50 6.35
C THR A 782 21.39 44.34 6.41
N THR A 783 20.79 44.81 7.51
CA THR A 783 19.33 44.92 7.71
C THR A 783 18.66 45.90 6.76
N PRO A 784 17.50 45.54 6.16
CA PRO A 784 16.53 46.51 5.64
C PRO A 784 15.52 46.89 6.74
N SER A 785 15.50 48.16 7.11
CA SER A 785 14.35 48.80 7.78
C SER A 785 13.67 49.74 6.79
N GLY A 786 12.33 49.81 6.79
CA GLY A 786 11.62 50.91 6.12
C GLY A 786 10.34 50.53 5.38
N THR A 787 9.23 50.45 6.10
CA THR A 787 7.87 50.55 5.54
C THR A 787 7.65 51.93 4.92
N PRO A 788 7.04 52.04 3.72
CA PRO A 788 6.35 53.25 3.28
C PRO A 788 4.84 53.14 3.51
N VAL A 789 4.28 54.08 4.26
CA VAL A 789 2.83 54.25 4.46
C VAL A 789 2.19 54.91 3.23
N PRO A 790 1.04 54.44 2.71
CA PRO A 790 0.24 55.19 1.76
C PRO A 790 -0.69 56.19 2.47
N THR A 791 -0.53 57.48 2.17
CA THR A 791 -1.49 58.53 2.56
C THR A 791 -2.73 58.55 1.66
N LEU A 792 -3.92 58.51 2.27
CA LEU A 792 -5.16 59.09 1.73
C LEU A 792 -5.07 60.63 1.83
N ASP A 793 -5.84 61.51 1.17
CA ASP A 793 -7.24 61.51 0.71
C ASP A 793 -7.40 62.75 -0.27
N PRO A 794 -8.57 63.39 -0.52
CA PRO A 794 -9.85 62.96 -1.11
C PRO A 794 -10.18 63.66 -2.44
N THR A 795 -10.82 62.96 -3.40
CA THR A 795 -11.93 63.53 -4.21
C THR A 795 -12.76 62.39 -4.82
N GLY A 796 -14.04 62.31 -4.45
CA GLY A 796 -14.92 61.23 -4.90
C GLY A 796 -15.66 61.46 -6.23
N ALA A 797 -16.43 60.44 -6.59
CA ALA A 797 -17.39 60.28 -7.69
C ALA A 797 -16.90 59.49 -8.95
N PRO A 798 -17.76 58.66 -9.58
CA PRO A 798 -17.37 57.61 -10.54
C PRO A 798 -17.75 57.96 -11.99
N ILE A 799 -17.56 57.03 -12.95
CA ILE A 799 -18.56 56.57 -13.95
C ILE A 799 -17.95 55.67 -15.07
N ALA A 800 -18.49 54.45 -15.16
CA ALA A 800 -18.86 53.60 -16.31
C ALA A 800 -18.04 53.46 -17.64
N SER A 801 -17.83 52.18 -18.00
CA SER A 801 -18.07 51.51 -19.31
C SER A 801 -17.74 52.19 -20.65
N ALA A 802 -17.01 51.48 -21.52
CA ALA A 802 -17.59 50.81 -22.71
C ALA A 802 -16.53 50.12 -23.60
N THR A 803 -16.79 48.85 -23.97
CA THR A 803 -16.25 48.23 -25.19
C THR A 803 -17.14 48.62 -26.38
N PRO A 804 -16.61 48.77 -27.62
CA PRO A 804 -16.91 47.74 -28.62
C PRO A 804 -15.81 47.47 -29.68
N THR A 805 -15.94 46.29 -30.29
CA THR A 805 -15.32 45.71 -31.50
C THR A 805 -15.88 46.31 -32.83
N PRO A 806 -15.59 45.80 -34.07
CA PRO A 806 -14.31 45.42 -34.72
C PRO A 806 -14.16 45.88 -36.23
N GLY A 807 -12.93 45.93 -36.77
CA GLY A 807 -12.59 45.89 -38.23
C GLY A 807 -12.93 47.12 -39.11
N PRO A 808 -12.68 47.14 -40.44
CA PRO A 808 -12.00 46.13 -41.29
C PRO A 808 -11.02 46.62 -42.43
N THR A 809 -10.26 45.68 -43.02
CA THR A 809 -9.81 45.55 -44.46
C THR A 809 -8.86 46.51 -45.22
N THR A 810 -7.78 45.89 -45.80
CA THR A 810 -7.18 46.03 -47.17
C THR A 810 -6.48 47.33 -47.61
N ALA A 811 -5.15 47.35 -47.90
CA ALA A 811 -4.40 46.93 -49.13
C ALA A 811 -3.94 48.17 -49.95
N ALA A 812 -2.86 48.23 -50.74
CA ALA A 812 -1.80 47.32 -51.22
C ALA A 812 -0.47 48.12 -51.37
N GLY A 813 0.71 47.62 -51.74
CA GLY A 813 1.24 46.28 -52.10
C GLY A 813 2.62 46.41 -52.79
N GLY A 814 3.35 45.30 -53.02
CA GLY A 814 4.53 45.29 -53.91
C GLY A 814 5.65 44.27 -53.58
N GLY A 815 6.15 43.57 -54.60
CA GLY A 815 7.42 42.80 -54.56
C GLY A 815 7.31 41.29 -54.36
N ARG A 816 8.15 40.50 -55.07
CA ARG A 816 8.10 39.02 -55.12
C ARG A 816 9.52 38.42 -54.96
N LEU A 817 9.68 37.49 -53.99
CA LEU A 817 10.68 36.39 -53.90
C LEU A 817 12.19 36.75 -53.80
N PRO A 818 13.08 35.84 -53.32
CA PRO A 818 12.86 34.44 -52.91
C PRO A 818 13.29 34.09 -51.45
N SER A 819 13.04 32.82 -51.04
CA SER A 819 13.70 32.13 -49.91
C SER A 819 15.20 31.85 -50.23
N THR A 820 16.12 31.60 -49.29
CA THR A 820 16.13 30.69 -48.13
C THR A 820 17.18 31.08 -47.08
N GLY A 821 17.15 30.45 -45.89
CA GLY A 821 18.37 30.21 -45.08
C GLY A 821 18.46 30.92 -43.72
N GLY A 822 18.14 30.19 -42.64
CA GLY A 822 18.53 30.50 -41.26
C GLY A 822 18.89 29.19 -40.54
N PRO A 823 19.98 29.13 -39.74
CA PRO A 823 20.50 27.87 -39.21
C PRO A 823 19.80 27.41 -37.92
N SER A 824 19.68 26.10 -37.75
CA SER A 824 19.14 25.46 -36.54
C SER A 824 20.13 25.54 -35.37
N GLY A 825 19.62 25.94 -34.20
CA GLY A 825 20.23 25.68 -32.89
C GLY A 825 19.49 24.54 -32.19
N THR A 826 20.21 23.74 -31.41
CA THR A 826 19.77 22.43 -30.91
C THR A 826 18.60 22.52 -29.92
N LEU A 827 17.54 21.74 -30.18
CA LEU A 827 16.51 21.38 -29.21
C LEU A 827 16.87 20.02 -28.59
N ALA A 828 16.90 19.94 -27.26
CA ALA A 828 16.88 18.67 -26.55
C ALA A 828 15.43 18.24 -26.32
N PHE A 829 15.14 16.96 -26.51
CA PHE A 829 13.80 16.37 -26.37
C PHE A 829 13.67 15.65 -25.02
N GLY A 830 12.43 15.51 -24.54
CA GLY A 830 12.13 15.03 -23.19
C GLY A 830 12.37 13.54 -22.93
N ALA A 831 12.33 13.19 -21.64
CA ALA A 831 12.34 11.85 -21.09
C ALA A 831 11.23 11.80 -20.03
N LEU A 832 10.38 10.78 -20.10
CA LEU A 832 9.04 10.82 -19.50
C LEU A 832 8.42 9.42 -19.52
N ALA A 833 7.94 8.93 -18.38
CA ALA A 833 7.25 7.65 -18.20
C ALA A 833 7.93 6.43 -18.89
N ALA A 834 9.04 5.93 -18.33
CA ALA A 834 9.70 4.71 -18.82
C ALA A 834 10.60 3.99 -17.80
N THR A 835 10.14 3.78 -16.55
CA THR A 835 10.93 3.05 -15.53
C THR A 835 10.52 1.58 -15.32
N THR A 836 9.42 1.12 -15.93
CA THR A 836 9.07 -0.31 -16.01
C THR A 836 9.31 -0.87 -17.42
N LEU A 837 10.46 -1.53 -17.60
CA LEU A 837 10.97 -2.22 -18.80
C LEU A 837 11.15 -1.42 -20.12
N GLY A 838 12.40 -0.98 -20.38
CA GLY A 838 13.05 -1.35 -21.66
C GLY A 838 13.16 -0.32 -22.81
N ALA A 839 13.88 0.78 -22.58
CA ALA A 839 14.67 1.59 -23.53
C ALA A 839 14.47 1.45 -25.08
N GLY A 840 14.05 2.55 -25.72
CA GLY A 840 14.09 2.69 -27.18
C GLY A 840 15.41 3.28 -27.74
N LEU A 841 16.28 2.45 -28.32
CA LEU A 841 17.43 2.94 -29.11
C LEU A 841 17.83 1.99 -30.25
N ILE A 842 17.74 2.44 -31.52
CA ILE A 842 18.74 2.19 -32.60
C ILE A 842 18.35 2.86 -33.95
N ALA A 843 19.39 3.23 -34.71
CA ALA A 843 19.42 3.53 -36.15
C ALA A 843 18.80 4.84 -36.71
N ARG A 844 19.66 5.87 -36.81
CA ARG A 844 19.84 6.57 -38.10
C ARG A 844 21.30 6.63 -38.53
N ARG A 845 21.69 5.72 -39.43
CA ARG A 845 22.93 5.83 -40.20
C ARG A 845 22.77 5.25 -41.61
N ASN A 846 22.66 6.12 -42.63
CA ASN A 846 23.44 6.02 -43.87
C ASN A 846 23.05 7.03 -44.97
N ARG A 847 24.11 7.62 -45.57
CA ARG A 847 24.30 8.13 -46.95
C ARG A 847 24.93 9.53 -46.96
N LEU A 848 25.89 9.87 -47.82
CA LEU A 848 26.98 9.13 -48.47
C LEU A 848 27.87 10.16 -49.22
N ALA A 849 29.14 9.80 -49.49
CA ALA A 849 30.15 10.55 -50.28
C ALA A 849 30.68 11.88 -49.69
N GLY A 850 31.97 12.22 -49.76
CA GLY A 850 33.16 11.42 -50.13
C GLY A 850 34.13 12.15 -51.07
N ARG A 851 35.42 12.19 -50.70
CA ARG A 851 36.64 12.15 -51.57
C ARG A 851 37.91 12.56 -50.78
N ARG A 852 38.98 11.75 -50.93
CA ARG A 852 40.42 12.11 -51.15
C ARG A 852 41.08 13.12 -50.19
N GLN A 853 42.31 13.00 -49.70
CA GLN A 853 43.54 12.27 -50.10
C GLN A 853 44.55 12.39 -48.90
N GLU A 854 45.67 11.67 -48.69
CA GLU A 854 46.39 10.57 -49.37
C GLU A 854 47.43 9.93 -48.38
N HIS A 855 48.33 9.07 -48.85
CA HIS A 855 49.60 8.59 -48.24
C HIS A 855 49.61 7.71 -46.95
N ALA A 856 49.83 6.40 -47.16
CA ALA A 856 51.04 5.60 -46.82
C ALA A 856 51.96 6.06 -45.65
N ASP A 857 52.61 5.19 -44.85
CA ASP A 857 53.14 3.84 -45.14
C ASP A 857 53.32 2.94 -43.88
N VAL A 858 52.93 1.65 -43.99
CA VAL A 858 53.79 0.44 -43.89
C VAL A 858 54.80 0.20 -42.73
N GLN A 859 54.62 -1.00 -42.11
CA GLN A 859 55.59 -1.98 -41.54
C GLN A 859 56.07 -1.99 -40.07
N GLU A 860 55.70 -3.12 -39.43
CA GLU A 860 56.54 -4.11 -38.72
C GLU A 860 57.27 -3.82 -37.38
N ARG A 861 56.85 -4.62 -36.38
CA ARG A 861 57.63 -5.62 -35.61
C ARG A 861 58.13 -5.33 -34.18
N THR A 862 57.93 -6.39 -33.38
CA THR A 862 58.73 -6.91 -32.26
C THR A 862 58.85 -6.07 -30.99
N ASP A 863 58.08 -6.50 -29.99
CA ASP A 863 58.54 -7.20 -28.77
C ASP A 863 59.66 -6.60 -27.90
N GLU A 864 59.39 -6.66 -26.58
CA GLU A 864 60.31 -6.64 -25.43
C GLU A 864 61.21 -5.38 -25.31
N SER A 865 60.95 -4.49 -24.36
CA SER A 865 61.17 -4.76 -22.93
C SER A 865 60.81 -3.55 -22.04
N GLU A 866 60.49 -3.85 -20.77
CA GLU A 866 60.19 -2.95 -19.63
C GLU A 866 58.82 -2.22 -19.63
#